data_AF-W6K2A0-F1
#
_entry.id   AF-W6K2A0-F1
#
_cell.length_a   1.000
_cell.length_b   1.000
_cell.length_c   1.000
_cell.angle_alpha   90.00
_cell.angle_beta   90.00
_cell.angle_gamma   90.00
#
_symmetry.space_group_name_H-M   'P 1'
#
loop_
_entity.id
_entity.type
_entity.pdbx_description
1 polymer ?
#
loop_
_entity_poly.entity_id
_entity_poly.type
_entity_poly.pdbx_seq_one_letter_code
_entity_poly.pdbx_strand_id
1 'polypeptide(L)'
;MQYADPAASARGVGERGALGEHRVLVQPVYWTGSEPGALDTTAVAEAIGSANTYYRTSTNSAMSVTLAQTRPWEQITLTAEEAASCDTEAIERETRKVAPDTPGVRKHLDIVFPETSACKFGALFSRGLTEAGDGVAFLNGQQQVAWNLIAYGIGSNSGLGMANSISCWTDAAHTTPVPLSDYCKAEPGGDPWDLMGWWHYGKVGKISAANLRRMGVLSDADFPEVTPGSGQYTFIRPLSAYRGQRGFAITVGDTRYTVEYRTPTDLDSWIDDATWTDPTGVVRTDPGGGVIVRMQDLASETPADTTVLDFHPDGKDVPTDRHPGLEPGEKWTSPDEVVRLEVVSATAKGASIKVDFPSLEKVERWSGADRYAASAAMSAKSFDPGVAVAYIASGEVYPDALSGAPVAGKDRGPVLLVEDDRLPGGIQAELRRLTPGRIVILGGPATVGTAVADKLEDYTSGGVSRLFGDDRFATSAAISRDAFDPGVPTVYIASGRIYTDALSGAPVAGKTATPVLLVDTDAIPASIAAELTRLKPGRIIVMGGTSTITAKVETELRRYTSGGVLRYSGADRFDTSAAIAHENYNPGLAVVYVASGRVFPDALSGAPIAGMTRGPVLLVDTDAVPPAIDVELERLKPRRIVVLGGPATVSERVRAVLGSYLP
;
A
#
# COMPACT_ATOMS: atom_id res chain seq x y z
N MET A 1 26.73 21.81 -19.73
CA MET A 1 25.57 20.99 -19.35
C MET A 1 25.63 20.77 -17.85
N GLN A 2 24.79 21.46 -17.08
CA GLN A 2 24.64 21.29 -15.63
C GLN A 2 23.62 20.16 -15.39
N TYR A 3 24.02 18.90 -15.42
CA TYR A 3 23.06 17.83 -15.12
C TYR A 3 23.74 16.80 -14.25
N ALA A 4 23.20 16.50 -13.07
CA ALA A 4 23.54 15.24 -12.43
C ALA A 4 22.89 14.09 -13.20
N ASP A 5 23.55 12.95 -13.19
CA ASP A 5 23.03 11.75 -13.83
C ASP A 5 21.88 11.16 -12.98
N PRO A 6 20.63 11.15 -13.47
CA PRO A 6 19.53 10.50 -12.78
C PRO A 6 19.66 8.97 -12.70
N ALA A 7 20.56 8.36 -13.48
CA ALA A 7 20.80 6.92 -13.53
C ALA A 7 21.96 6.43 -12.64
N ALA A 8 22.72 7.33 -12.00
CA ALA A 8 23.84 6.93 -11.15
C ALA A 8 23.34 6.35 -9.81
N SER A 9 23.84 5.15 -9.46
CA SER A 9 23.37 4.39 -8.31
C SER A 9 23.65 5.11 -6.98
N ALA A 10 22.57 5.31 -6.24
CA ALA A 10 22.50 5.81 -4.88
C ALA A 10 23.13 4.83 -3.87
N ARG A 11 24.36 5.08 -3.40
CA ARG A 11 25.05 4.22 -2.41
C ARG A 11 24.73 4.59 -0.95
N GLY A 12 23.45 4.67 -0.59
CA GLY A 12 23.01 5.02 0.75
C GLY A 12 22.46 3.84 1.54
N VAL A 13 23.04 3.55 2.71
CA VAL A 13 22.57 2.48 3.61
C VAL A 13 22.12 3.08 4.95
N GLY A 14 20.87 3.57 5.03
CA GLY A 14 20.21 3.86 6.31
C GLY A 14 19.68 5.29 6.53
N GLU A 15 18.72 5.40 7.46
CA GLU A 15 18.06 6.66 7.85
C GLU A 15 19.02 7.56 8.65
N ARG A 16 19.32 8.72 8.07
CA ARG A 16 20.07 9.82 8.70
C ARG A 16 19.11 10.76 9.41
N GLY A 17 19.49 11.25 10.60
CA GLY A 17 18.83 12.43 11.17
C GLY A 17 19.20 13.69 10.39
N ALA A 18 18.27 14.20 9.57
CA ALA A 18 18.47 15.38 8.71
C ALA A 18 18.48 16.73 9.45
N LEU A 19 18.02 16.77 10.71
CA LEU A 19 18.07 17.98 11.55
C LEU A 19 19.41 18.12 12.25
N GLY A 20 19.79 19.35 12.59
CA GLY A 20 21.03 19.71 13.27
C GLY A 20 22.03 20.44 12.37
N GLU A 21 23.28 20.52 12.82
CA GLU A 21 24.36 21.18 12.07
C GLU A 21 25.03 20.22 11.09
N HIS A 22 25.06 20.60 9.82
CA HIS A 22 25.73 19.91 8.73
C HIS A 22 27.04 20.64 8.39
N ARG A 23 28.15 19.90 8.33
CA ARG A 23 29.49 20.44 8.11
C ARG A 23 30.03 20.00 6.76
N VAL A 24 30.31 20.96 5.87
CA VAL A 24 30.80 20.70 4.51
C VAL A 24 32.31 20.89 4.44
N LEU A 25 33.03 19.85 4.03
CA LEU A 25 34.44 19.90 3.65
C LEU A 25 34.53 19.93 2.13
N VAL A 26 35.18 20.94 1.58
CA VAL A 26 35.45 21.03 0.15
C VAL A 26 36.89 20.59 -0.12
N GLN A 27 37.05 19.49 -0.86
CA GLN A 27 38.35 18.92 -1.23
C GLN A 27 38.51 18.94 -2.76
N PRO A 28 39.27 19.90 -3.30
CA PRO A 28 39.64 19.90 -4.71
C PRO A 28 40.69 18.82 -5.01
N VAL A 29 40.51 18.05 -6.08
CA VAL A 29 41.43 16.98 -6.51
C VAL A 29 41.65 16.94 -8.01
N TYR A 30 42.85 16.59 -8.44
CA TYR A 30 43.17 16.40 -9.86
C TYR A 30 44.02 15.13 -10.05
N TRP A 31 43.94 14.49 -11.22
CA TRP A 31 44.67 13.24 -11.51
C TRP A 31 45.43 13.26 -12.84
N THR A 32 45.20 14.27 -13.68
CA THR A 32 45.95 14.49 -14.91
C THR A 32 46.32 15.97 -15.05
N GLY A 33 47.38 16.23 -15.83
CA GLY A 33 47.84 17.58 -16.10
C GLY A 33 48.53 18.26 -14.92
N SER A 34 48.67 19.58 -15.03
CA SER A 34 49.17 20.44 -13.95
C SER A 34 48.05 20.79 -12.97
N GLU A 35 48.44 21.19 -11.76
CA GLU A 35 47.51 21.75 -10.77
C GLU A 35 46.63 22.84 -11.41
N PRO A 36 45.30 22.78 -11.22
CA PRO A 36 44.38 23.81 -11.73
C PRO A 36 44.55 25.15 -11.02
N GLY A 37 43.90 26.20 -11.55
CA GLY A 37 43.81 27.49 -10.86
C GLY A 37 43.18 27.34 -9.47
N ALA A 38 43.65 28.12 -8.49
CA ALA A 38 43.14 28.07 -7.12
C ALA A 38 41.61 28.23 -7.07
N LEU A 39 40.95 27.41 -6.26
CA LEU A 39 39.50 27.53 -6.05
C LEU A 39 39.20 28.85 -5.33
N ASP A 40 38.15 29.56 -5.78
CA ASP A 40 37.70 30.78 -5.12
C ASP A 40 37.04 30.45 -3.77
N THR A 41 37.85 30.51 -2.71
CA THR A 41 37.40 30.25 -1.33
C THR A 41 36.32 31.21 -0.84
N THR A 42 36.24 32.42 -1.40
CA THR A 42 35.18 33.39 -1.06
C THR A 42 33.87 32.93 -1.66
N ALA A 43 33.86 32.60 -2.95
CA ALA A 43 32.68 32.06 -3.63
C ALA A 43 32.18 30.76 -2.98
N VAL A 44 33.09 29.87 -2.55
CA VAL A 44 32.74 28.64 -1.80
C VAL A 44 32.02 28.98 -0.48
N ALA A 45 32.57 29.91 0.30
CA ALA A 45 31.98 30.32 1.57
C ALA A 45 30.61 30.99 1.38
N GLU A 46 30.46 31.82 0.34
CA GLU A 46 29.18 32.45 -0.03
C GLU A 46 28.14 31.42 -0.46
N ALA A 47 28.54 30.42 -1.24
CA ALA A 47 27.65 29.35 -1.68
C ALA A 47 27.12 28.52 -0.49
N ILE A 48 28.00 28.15 0.44
CA ILE A 48 27.62 27.42 1.65
C ILE A 48 26.78 28.30 2.59
N GLY A 49 27.10 29.59 2.71
CA GLY A 49 26.30 30.56 3.47
C GLY A 49 24.88 30.72 2.93
N SER A 50 24.73 30.70 1.60
CA SER A 50 23.43 30.74 0.92
C SER A 50 22.64 29.44 1.15
N ALA A 51 23.29 28.28 1.03
CA ALA A 51 22.69 26.98 1.38
C ALA A 51 22.23 26.92 2.85
N ASN A 52 23.04 27.44 3.77
CA ASN A 52 22.69 27.57 5.19
C ASN A 52 21.45 28.45 5.38
N THR A 53 21.41 29.60 4.72
CA THR A 53 20.25 30.51 4.79
C THR A 53 18.99 29.81 4.31
N TYR A 54 19.06 29.10 3.19
CA TYR A 54 17.95 28.32 2.66
C TYR A 54 17.44 27.28 3.67
N TYR A 55 18.31 26.42 4.20
CA TYR A 55 17.90 25.38 5.15
C TYR A 55 17.37 25.94 6.46
N ARG A 56 17.97 27.00 6.98
CA ARG A 56 17.46 27.67 8.20
C ARG A 56 16.06 28.22 7.99
N THR A 57 15.78 28.81 6.83
CA THR A 57 14.45 29.31 6.50
C THR A 57 13.46 28.15 6.31
N SER A 58 13.81 27.15 5.51
CA SER A 58 12.94 25.98 5.21
C SER A 58 12.58 25.18 6.46
N THR A 59 13.50 25.06 7.42
CA THR A 59 13.36 24.18 8.60
C THR A 59 13.07 24.93 9.90
N ASN A 60 12.78 26.24 9.85
CA ASN A 60 12.65 27.08 11.06
C ASN A 60 13.87 26.97 11.98
N SER A 61 15.07 27.01 11.40
CA SER A 61 16.37 26.88 12.06
C SER A 61 16.64 25.54 12.75
N ALA A 62 15.83 24.50 12.49
CA ALA A 62 16.10 23.15 12.99
C ALA A 62 17.30 22.49 12.29
N MET A 63 17.70 23.01 11.12
CA MET A 63 18.90 22.61 10.39
C MET A 63 19.77 23.83 10.07
N SER A 64 21.08 23.63 10.09
CA SER A 64 22.06 24.61 9.63
C SER A 64 23.18 23.94 8.84
N VAL A 65 23.83 24.71 7.97
CA VAL A 65 24.98 24.27 7.18
C VAL A 65 26.17 25.17 7.49
N THR A 66 27.34 24.59 7.70
CA THR A 66 28.58 25.32 7.97
C THR A 66 29.72 24.80 7.08
N LEU A 67 30.55 25.72 6.59
CA LEU A 67 31.79 25.36 5.91
C LEU A 67 32.80 24.92 6.98
N ALA A 68 33.19 23.64 6.95
CA ALA A 68 34.21 23.12 7.85
C ALA A 68 35.60 23.60 7.41
N GLN A 69 35.92 23.42 6.14
CA GLN A 69 37.19 23.82 5.54
C GLN A 69 37.09 23.77 4.01
N THR A 70 37.80 24.67 3.33
CA THR A 70 38.15 24.52 1.91
C THR A 70 39.63 24.20 1.83
N ARG A 71 39.99 23.07 1.21
CA ARG A 71 41.38 22.62 1.12
C ARG A 71 42.04 23.03 -0.20
N PRO A 72 43.39 23.04 -0.24
CA PRO A 72 44.13 23.18 -1.49
C PRO A 72 43.82 22.03 -2.46
N TRP A 73 44.16 22.22 -3.73
CA TRP A 73 44.18 21.14 -4.71
C TRP A 73 45.17 20.06 -4.29
N GLU A 74 44.74 18.81 -4.35
CA GLU A 74 45.59 17.65 -4.09
C GLU A 74 45.61 16.71 -5.30
N GLN A 75 46.78 16.21 -5.62
CA GLN A 75 46.90 15.23 -6.71
C GLN A 75 46.52 13.84 -6.20
N ILE A 76 45.54 13.22 -6.86
CA ILE A 76 45.14 11.84 -6.61
C ILE A 76 45.60 10.92 -7.75
N THR A 77 45.70 9.61 -7.49
CA THR A 77 46.19 8.63 -8.47
C THR A 77 45.07 7.72 -8.94
N LEU A 78 44.64 7.87 -10.19
CA LEU A 78 43.70 6.97 -10.86
C LEU A 78 44.43 6.14 -11.92
N THR A 79 43.97 4.91 -12.15
CA THR A 79 44.37 4.15 -13.34
C THR A 79 43.84 4.82 -14.61
N ALA A 80 44.42 4.47 -15.76
CA ALA A 80 43.97 5.01 -17.06
C ALA A 80 42.50 4.64 -17.36
N GLU A 81 42.05 3.47 -16.92
CA GLU A 81 40.68 3.01 -17.08
C GLU A 81 39.72 3.82 -16.19
N GLU A 82 40.02 3.93 -14.89
CA GLU A 82 39.22 4.72 -13.93
C GLU A 82 39.10 6.19 -14.34
N ALA A 83 40.18 6.79 -14.83
CA ALA A 83 40.19 8.16 -15.30
C ALA A 83 39.35 8.33 -16.59
N ALA A 84 39.40 7.37 -17.51
CA ALA A 84 38.66 7.42 -18.77
C ALA A 84 37.16 7.17 -18.59
N SER A 85 36.78 6.35 -17.61
CA SER A 85 35.38 6.03 -17.29
C SER A 85 34.72 7.00 -16.31
N CYS A 86 35.49 7.93 -15.72
CA CYS A 86 35.05 8.73 -14.57
C CYS A 86 34.53 7.83 -13.43
N ASP A 87 35.37 6.89 -12.99
CA ASP A 87 35.02 6.00 -11.89
C ASP A 87 34.91 6.79 -10.57
N THR A 88 33.68 7.11 -10.20
CA THR A 88 33.36 7.87 -8.98
C THR A 88 33.78 7.15 -7.69
N GLU A 89 33.80 5.81 -7.68
CA GLU A 89 34.29 5.05 -6.52
C GLU A 89 35.79 5.25 -6.36
N ALA A 90 36.52 5.20 -7.47
CA ALA A 90 37.95 5.42 -7.48
C ALA A 90 38.31 6.85 -7.10
N ILE A 91 37.59 7.84 -7.65
CA ILE A 91 37.74 9.25 -7.30
C ILE A 91 37.52 9.44 -5.79
N GLU A 92 36.44 8.91 -5.23
CA GLU A 92 36.16 9.00 -3.80
C GLU A 92 37.23 8.31 -2.96
N ARG A 93 37.57 7.06 -3.29
CA ARG A 93 38.58 6.26 -2.59
C ARG A 93 39.92 6.99 -2.49
N GLU A 94 40.39 7.55 -3.59
CA GLU A 94 41.66 8.27 -3.62
C GLU A 94 41.55 9.65 -2.94
N THR A 95 40.43 10.35 -3.10
CA THR A 95 40.18 11.62 -2.39
C THR A 95 40.19 11.41 -0.87
N ARG A 96 39.63 10.32 -0.36
CA ARG A 96 39.64 10.00 1.07
C ARG A 96 41.04 9.77 1.64
N LYS A 97 42.04 9.44 0.82
CA LYS A 97 43.44 9.36 1.27
C LYS A 97 44.02 10.73 1.63
N VAL A 98 43.59 11.78 0.92
CA VAL A 98 44.00 13.17 1.15
C VAL A 98 42.99 13.95 2.02
N ALA A 99 41.78 13.40 2.21
CA ALA A 99 40.74 13.92 3.10
C ALA A 99 40.15 12.86 4.06
N PRO A 100 40.91 12.38 5.06
CA PRO A 100 40.47 11.28 5.92
C PRO A 100 39.51 11.66 7.07
N ASP A 101 39.34 12.95 7.37
CA ASP A 101 38.63 13.48 8.56
C ASP A 101 37.15 13.83 8.33
N THR A 102 36.65 13.56 7.13
CA THR A 102 35.26 13.77 6.70
C THR A 102 34.22 12.75 7.15
N PRO A 103 34.53 11.54 7.69
CA PRO A 103 33.51 10.62 8.19
C PRO A 103 32.63 11.19 9.30
N GLY A 104 31.31 10.98 9.20
CA GLY A 104 30.35 11.29 10.25
C GLY A 104 28.96 11.66 9.71
N VAL A 105 27.92 11.30 10.47
CA VAL A 105 26.50 11.36 10.05
C VAL A 105 25.96 12.75 9.70
N ARG A 106 26.72 13.82 9.96
CA ARG A 106 26.39 15.19 9.54
C ARG A 106 27.52 15.91 8.79
N LYS A 107 28.46 15.15 8.27
CA LYS A 107 29.56 15.68 7.48
C LYS A 107 29.31 15.40 6.00
N HIS A 108 29.80 16.31 5.17
CA HIS A 108 29.70 16.23 3.72
C HIS A 108 31.09 16.46 3.13
N LEU A 109 31.48 15.60 2.20
CA LEU A 109 32.69 15.71 1.39
C LEU A 109 32.29 16.15 -0.01
N ASP A 110 32.56 17.40 -0.34
CA ASP A 110 32.37 17.95 -1.68
C ASP A 110 33.70 17.85 -2.44
N ILE A 111 33.76 16.88 -3.35
CA ILE A 111 34.93 16.60 -4.19
C ILE A 111 34.84 17.45 -5.45
N VAL A 112 35.73 18.43 -5.58
CA VAL A 112 35.78 19.32 -6.75
C VAL A 112 36.91 18.85 -7.65
N PHE A 113 36.67 18.66 -8.94
CA PHE A 113 37.72 18.30 -9.89
C PHE A 113 37.64 19.13 -11.17
N PRO A 114 38.71 19.20 -11.99
CA PRO A 114 38.69 19.94 -13.24
C PRO A 114 37.60 19.43 -14.17
N GLU A 115 36.98 20.34 -14.91
CA GLU A 115 35.95 19.94 -15.87
C GLU A 115 36.52 18.93 -16.87
N THR A 116 35.89 17.76 -16.94
CA THR A 116 36.28 16.68 -17.84
C THR A 116 35.06 16.13 -18.56
N SER A 117 35.24 15.84 -19.85
CA SER A 117 34.21 15.22 -20.68
C SER A 117 34.06 13.72 -20.41
N ALA A 118 34.96 13.10 -19.64
CA ALA A 118 34.82 11.72 -19.17
C ALA A 118 33.61 11.57 -18.25
N CYS A 119 33.43 12.52 -17.33
CA CYS A 119 32.27 12.57 -16.45
C CYS A 119 31.07 13.18 -17.20
N LYS A 120 30.01 12.38 -17.41
CA LYS A 120 28.80 12.81 -18.14
C LYS A 120 27.80 13.59 -17.27
N PHE A 121 28.27 14.13 -16.15
CA PHE A 121 27.49 14.92 -15.21
C PHE A 121 28.20 16.23 -14.86
N GLY A 122 27.43 17.23 -14.44
CA GLY A 122 27.93 18.47 -13.84
C GLY A 122 28.20 18.28 -12.35
N ALA A 123 27.21 17.80 -11.60
CA ALA A 123 27.37 17.39 -10.21
C ALA A 123 26.83 15.97 -10.03
N LEU A 124 27.29 15.22 -9.05
CA LEU A 124 26.70 13.94 -8.67
C LEU A 124 26.72 13.81 -7.16
N PHE A 125 25.67 13.22 -6.59
CA PHE A 125 25.51 13.16 -5.14
C PHE A 125 25.20 11.74 -4.71
N SER A 126 25.81 11.29 -3.62
CA SER A 126 25.32 10.10 -2.92
C SER A 126 23.89 10.38 -2.42
N ARG A 127 22.99 9.39 -2.52
CA ARG A 127 21.72 9.43 -1.78
C ARG A 127 21.97 8.75 -0.45
N GLY A 128 21.60 9.38 0.66
CA GLY A 128 21.94 8.89 1.99
C GLY A 128 23.44 8.98 2.32
N LEU A 129 23.88 8.22 3.33
CA LEU A 129 25.27 8.17 3.77
C LEU A 129 26.05 7.09 3.02
N THR A 130 27.32 7.40 2.71
CA THR A 130 28.28 6.42 2.19
C THR A 130 28.63 5.37 3.26
N GLU A 131 29.43 4.37 2.89
CA GLU A 131 29.99 3.39 3.84
C GLU A 131 30.80 4.04 4.98
N ALA A 132 31.38 5.22 4.74
CA ALA A 132 32.10 5.98 5.76
C ALA A 132 31.16 6.75 6.71
N GLY A 133 29.86 6.72 6.47
CA GLY A 133 28.84 7.37 7.29
C GLY A 133 28.75 8.88 7.09
N ASP A 134 29.32 9.43 6.01
CA ASP A 134 29.20 10.84 5.58
C ASP A 134 28.41 10.96 4.27
N GLY A 135 28.08 12.19 3.88
CA GLY A 135 27.58 12.49 2.53
C GLY A 135 28.72 12.83 1.59
N VAL A 136 28.61 12.45 0.31
CA VAL A 136 29.58 12.80 -0.74
C VAL A 136 28.89 13.47 -1.92
N ALA A 137 29.54 14.50 -2.45
CA ALA A 137 29.22 15.16 -3.71
C ALA A 137 30.45 15.19 -4.63
N PHE A 138 30.22 15.05 -5.93
CA PHE A 138 31.23 15.12 -6.99
C PHE A 138 30.88 16.31 -7.88
N LEU A 139 31.80 17.26 -8.01
CA LEU A 139 31.58 18.53 -8.72
C LEU A 139 32.56 18.63 -9.90
N ASN A 140 32.05 18.42 -11.11
CA ASN A 140 32.80 18.42 -12.37
C ASN A 140 32.99 19.86 -12.87
N GLY A 141 34.09 20.48 -12.43
CA GLY A 141 34.43 21.87 -12.68
C GLY A 141 34.08 22.79 -11.51
N GLN A 142 34.89 23.83 -11.32
CA GLN A 142 34.74 24.79 -10.21
C GLN A 142 33.40 25.57 -10.28
N GLN A 143 32.84 25.73 -11.47
CA GLN A 143 31.53 26.37 -11.70
C GLN A 143 30.36 25.61 -11.07
N GLN A 144 30.55 24.35 -10.66
CA GLN A 144 29.53 23.54 -10.02
C GLN A 144 29.48 23.74 -8.50
N VAL A 145 30.40 24.52 -7.93
CA VAL A 145 30.33 24.98 -6.54
C VAL A 145 29.30 26.12 -6.45
N ALA A 146 28.03 25.77 -6.66
CA ALA A 146 26.89 26.67 -6.61
C ALA A 146 26.03 26.34 -5.39
N TRP A 147 25.43 27.35 -4.77
CA TRP A 147 24.70 27.17 -3.51
C TRP A 147 23.54 26.18 -3.60
N ASN A 148 22.83 26.17 -4.73
CA ASN A 148 21.69 25.28 -4.97
C ASN A 148 22.14 23.83 -5.19
N LEU A 149 23.29 23.62 -5.84
CA LEU A 149 23.87 22.28 -6.01
C LEU A 149 24.41 21.73 -4.68
N ILE A 150 25.07 22.56 -3.87
CA ILE A 150 25.49 22.19 -2.50
C ILE A 150 24.26 21.87 -1.64
N ALA A 151 23.23 22.71 -1.69
CA ALA A 151 22.00 22.49 -0.94
C ALA A 151 21.30 21.19 -1.39
N TYR A 152 21.17 20.95 -2.70
CA TYR A 152 20.65 19.71 -3.26
C TYR A 152 21.45 18.51 -2.77
N GLY A 153 22.79 18.57 -2.85
CA GLY A 153 23.68 17.51 -2.40
C GLY A 153 23.48 17.17 -0.93
N ILE A 154 23.35 18.17 -0.07
CA ILE A 154 23.05 17.97 1.35
C ILE A 154 21.70 17.27 1.53
N GLY A 155 20.68 17.64 0.76
CA GLY A 155 19.35 17.03 0.79
C GLY A 155 19.39 15.57 0.33
N SER A 156 20.04 15.30 -0.79
CA SER A 156 20.28 13.95 -1.32
C SER A 156 21.02 13.08 -0.31
N ASN A 157 22.12 13.58 0.26
CA ASN A 157 22.88 12.88 1.30
C ASN A 157 22.07 12.69 2.60
N SER A 158 20.97 13.41 2.76
CA SER A 158 20.04 13.27 3.89
C SER A 158 18.85 12.37 3.58
N GLY A 159 18.82 11.72 2.41
CA GLY A 159 17.77 10.80 2.01
C GLY A 159 16.50 11.49 1.51
N LEU A 160 16.57 12.77 1.16
CA LEU A 160 15.44 13.46 0.52
C LEU A 160 15.18 12.85 -0.86
N GLY A 161 13.90 12.76 -1.19
CA GLY A 161 13.45 12.24 -2.47
C GLY A 161 13.53 13.32 -3.52
N MET A 162 13.75 12.91 -4.77
CA MET A 162 13.75 13.82 -5.90
C MET A 162 12.35 14.42 -6.08
N ALA A 163 12.31 15.70 -6.44
CA ALA A 163 11.06 16.40 -6.74
C ALA A 163 10.83 16.39 -8.26
N ASN A 164 10.12 15.37 -8.69
CA ASN A 164 9.74 15.13 -10.08
C ASN A 164 8.48 15.90 -10.42
N SER A 165 8.17 15.89 -11.71
CA SER A 165 6.91 16.38 -12.25
C SER A 165 6.38 15.42 -13.30
N ILE A 166 5.14 15.62 -13.72
CA ILE A 166 4.50 14.80 -14.73
C ILE A 166 3.69 15.66 -15.69
N SER A 167 3.71 15.27 -16.96
CA SER A 167 2.84 15.81 -17.99
C SER A 167 1.98 14.67 -18.51
N CYS A 168 0.66 14.86 -18.54
CA CYS A 168 -0.29 13.79 -18.89
C CYS A 168 -1.28 14.23 -19.96
N TRP A 169 -1.81 13.26 -20.70
CA TRP A 169 -2.76 13.48 -21.79
C TRP A 169 -3.90 12.48 -21.80
N THR A 170 -4.98 12.79 -22.52
CA THR A 170 -6.14 11.89 -22.64
C THR A 170 -5.86 10.62 -23.43
N ASP A 171 -4.82 10.59 -24.27
CA ASP A 171 -4.50 9.47 -25.16
C ASP A 171 -3.00 9.37 -25.45
N ALA A 172 -2.59 8.24 -26.02
CA ALA A 172 -1.20 7.98 -26.44
C ALA A 172 -0.70 8.89 -27.57
N ALA A 173 -1.58 9.62 -28.24
CA ALA A 173 -1.22 10.62 -29.25
C ALA A 173 -0.98 12.01 -28.63
N HIS A 174 -1.11 12.12 -27.30
CA HIS A 174 -0.91 13.32 -26.52
C HIS A 174 -1.75 14.50 -27.05
N THR A 175 -3.05 14.25 -27.27
CA THR A 175 -3.95 15.24 -27.89
C THR A 175 -4.36 16.35 -26.92
N THR A 176 -4.93 15.99 -25.77
CA THR A 176 -5.48 16.92 -24.80
C THR A 176 -4.78 16.74 -23.46
N PRO A 177 -4.07 17.77 -22.95
CA PRO A 177 -3.44 17.69 -21.64
C PRO A 177 -4.47 17.52 -20.52
N VAL A 178 -4.14 16.72 -19.50
CA VAL A 178 -4.96 16.47 -18.31
C VAL A 178 -4.06 16.34 -17.08
N PRO A 179 -4.57 16.49 -15.85
CA PRO A 179 -3.71 16.43 -14.67
C PRO A 179 -3.07 15.07 -14.40
N LEU A 180 -3.80 13.99 -14.68
CA LEU A 180 -3.31 12.62 -14.50
C LEU A 180 -4.10 11.66 -15.39
N SER A 181 -3.40 10.70 -15.99
CA SER A 181 -3.98 9.64 -16.82
C SER A 181 -3.01 8.46 -16.94
N ASP A 182 -3.34 7.46 -17.76
CA ASP A 182 -2.39 6.39 -18.12
C ASP A 182 -1.37 6.82 -19.20
N TYR A 183 -1.58 7.99 -19.80
CA TYR A 183 -0.72 8.54 -20.86
C TYR A 183 0.08 9.71 -20.30
N CYS A 184 1.01 9.38 -19.40
CA CYS A 184 1.86 10.35 -18.74
C CYS A 184 3.32 10.18 -19.10
N LYS A 185 4.06 11.29 -19.02
CA LYS A 185 5.50 11.36 -19.14
C LYS A 185 6.05 12.00 -17.87
N ALA A 186 6.77 11.20 -17.07
CA ALA A 186 7.46 11.68 -15.90
C ALA A 186 8.73 12.45 -16.30
N GLU A 187 9.03 13.51 -15.56
CA GLU A 187 10.24 14.30 -15.71
C GLU A 187 11.01 14.28 -14.38
N PRO A 188 12.05 13.42 -14.29
CA PRO A 188 12.93 13.35 -13.13
C PRO A 188 13.51 14.71 -12.74
N GLY A 189 13.29 15.11 -11.48
CA GLY A 189 13.65 16.42 -10.93
C GLY A 189 13.04 17.61 -11.69
N GLY A 190 11.92 17.38 -12.38
CA GLY A 190 11.23 18.40 -13.16
C GLY A 190 10.46 19.42 -12.33
N ASP A 191 10.38 19.29 -10.99
CA ASP A 191 9.74 20.30 -10.15
C ASP A 191 10.64 21.54 -9.95
N PRO A 192 10.28 22.72 -10.51
CA PRO A 192 11.10 23.92 -10.41
C PRO A 192 11.01 24.61 -9.02
N TRP A 193 9.99 24.28 -8.21
CA TRP A 193 9.70 24.97 -6.95
C TRP A 193 10.27 24.29 -5.70
N ASP A 194 10.82 23.09 -5.84
CA ASP A 194 11.45 22.34 -4.74
C ASP A 194 12.97 22.32 -4.94
N LEU A 195 13.73 22.43 -3.85
CA LEU A 195 15.18 22.28 -3.88
C LEU A 195 15.64 20.97 -4.52
N MET A 196 14.86 19.90 -4.35
CA MET A 196 15.18 18.57 -4.88
C MET A 196 14.78 18.39 -6.36
N GLY A 197 14.48 19.48 -7.09
CA GLY A 197 14.39 19.51 -8.55
C GLY A 197 15.63 20.12 -9.23
N TRP A 198 15.67 20.09 -10.57
CA TRP A 198 16.80 20.58 -11.40
C TRP A 198 16.52 21.94 -12.06
N TRP A 199 15.26 22.23 -12.37
CA TRP A 199 14.88 23.28 -13.32
C TRP A 199 14.36 24.54 -12.64
N HIS A 200 15.07 25.00 -11.62
CA HIS A 200 14.68 26.21 -10.88
C HIS A 200 14.63 27.41 -11.83
N TYR A 201 13.57 28.24 -11.77
CA TYR A 201 13.42 29.46 -12.58
C TYR A 201 14.33 30.61 -12.11
N GLY A 202 15.62 30.32 -11.91
CA GLY A 202 16.57 31.22 -11.27
C GLY A 202 16.31 31.46 -9.78
N LYS A 203 15.25 30.86 -9.21
CA LYS A 203 14.86 30.92 -7.80
C LYS A 203 14.45 29.53 -7.33
N VAL A 204 14.74 29.21 -6.07
CA VAL A 204 14.35 27.92 -5.45
C VAL A 204 13.27 28.19 -4.42
N GLY A 205 12.14 27.51 -4.55
CA GLY A 205 11.07 27.58 -3.57
C GLY A 205 11.36 26.74 -2.33
N LYS A 206 10.40 26.71 -1.40
CA LYS A 206 10.43 25.87 -0.21
C LYS A 206 10.45 24.38 -0.56
N ILE A 207 11.19 23.60 0.24
CA ILE A 207 11.17 22.13 0.19
C ILE A 207 9.74 21.63 0.44
N SER A 208 9.27 20.66 -0.34
CA SER A 208 7.97 20.02 -0.19
C SER A 208 7.72 19.44 1.20
N ALA A 209 6.46 19.41 1.60
CA ALA A 209 6.01 18.88 2.88
C ALA A 209 6.41 17.42 3.07
N ALA A 210 6.43 16.61 2.00
CA ALA A 210 6.90 15.23 2.03
C ALA A 210 8.37 15.14 2.47
N ASN A 211 9.24 15.96 1.88
CA ASN A 211 10.64 16.02 2.25
C ASN A 211 10.85 16.67 3.63
N LEU A 212 10.10 17.72 3.99
CA LEU A 212 10.14 18.30 5.34
C LEU A 212 9.71 17.31 6.43
N ARG A 213 8.71 16.47 6.15
CA ARG A 213 8.32 15.35 7.03
C ARG A 213 9.44 14.32 7.13
N ARG A 214 10.07 13.95 6.00
CA ARG A 214 11.22 13.02 6.00
C ARG A 214 12.41 13.56 6.77
N MET A 215 12.63 14.88 6.75
CA MET A 215 13.65 15.53 7.57
C MET A 215 13.34 15.50 9.06
N GLY A 216 12.08 15.25 9.46
CA GLY A 216 11.61 15.39 10.84
C GLY A 216 11.21 16.82 11.23
N VAL A 217 11.09 17.74 10.27
CA VAL A 217 10.61 19.11 10.51
C VAL A 217 9.10 19.11 10.78
N LEU A 218 8.34 18.30 10.05
CA LEU A 218 6.90 18.15 10.26
C LEU A 218 6.62 16.89 11.07
N SER A 219 5.92 17.05 12.20
CA SER A 219 5.40 15.92 12.99
C SER A 219 4.14 15.32 12.37
N ASP A 220 3.65 14.21 12.93
CA ASP A 220 2.35 13.64 12.57
C ASP A 220 1.18 14.61 12.81
N ALA A 221 1.31 15.51 13.79
CA ALA A 221 0.31 16.55 14.03
C ALA A 221 0.35 17.65 12.97
N ASP A 222 1.54 17.94 12.42
CA ASP A 222 1.71 18.94 11.36
C ASP A 222 1.31 18.40 9.99
N PHE A 223 1.47 17.10 9.77
CA PHE A 223 1.22 16.45 8.48
C PHE A 223 0.59 15.06 8.69
N PRO A 224 -0.70 15.00 9.10
CA PRO A 224 -1.36 13.75 9.43
C PRO A 224 -1.65 12.90 8.18
N GLU A 225 -1.90 11.63 8.44
CA GLU A 225 -2.40 10.67 7.47
C GLU A 225 -3.93 10.66 7.49
N VAL A 226 -4.55 10.87 6.34
CA VAL A 226 -5.99 10.82 6.15
C VAL A 226 -6.37 9.40 5.69
N THR A 227 -7.10 8.69 6.54
CA THR A 227 -7.64 7.36 6.21
C THR A 227 -8.96 7.51 5.43
N PRO A 228 -9.20 6.69 4.39
CA PRO A 228 -10.45 6.73 3.64
C PRO A 228 -11.70 6.72 4.51
N GLY A 229 -12.64 7.61 4.20
CA GLY A 229 -13.90 7.80 4.91
C GLY A 229 -14.81 8.79 4.19
N SER A 230 -15.97 9.11 4.76
CA SER A 230 -16.94 10.02 4.12
C SER A 230 -16.80 11.47 4.61
N GLY A 231 -16.88 12.41 3.67
CA GLY A 231 -17.07 13.84 3.95
C GLY A 231 -16.03 14.45 4.87
N GLN A 232 -14.75 14.11 4.68
CA GLN A 232 -13.67 14.57 5.54
C GLN A 232 -13.24 15.99 5.14
N TYR A 233 -13.07 16.87 6.11
CA TYR A 233 -12.58 18.23 5.90
C TYR A 233 -11.25 18.40 6.62
N THR A 234 -10.32 19.05 5.95
CA THR A 234 -9.01 19.38 6.49
C THR A 234 -8.69 20.83 6.22
N PHE A 235 -8.15 21.52 7.23
CA PHE A 235 -7.66 22.87 7.09
C PHE A 235 -6.14 22.86 7.16
N ILE A 236 -5.51 23.25 6.06
CA ILE A 236 -4.05 23.28 5.96
C ILE A 236 -3.57 24.72 5.85
N ARG A 237 -2.52 25.05 6.59
CA ARG A 237 -1.85 26.36 6.54
C ARG A 237 -0.77 26.33 5.45
N PRO A 238 -0.35 27.51 4.95
CA PRO A 238 0.74 27.58 3.98
C PRO A 238 1.99 26.86 4.50
N LEU A 239 2.75 26.28 3.59
CA LEU A 239 4.01 25.59 3.91
C LEU A 239 5.04 26.55 4.56
N SER A 240 4.93 27.86 4.29
CA SER A 240 5.70 28.92 4.96
C SER A 240 5.38 29.07 6.46
N ALA A 241 4.23 28.58 6.93
CA ALA A 241 3.85 28.64 8.33
C ALA A 241 4.63 27.63 9.20
N TYR A 242 5.06 28.08 10.39
CA TYR A 242 5.83 27.25 11.32
C TYR A 242 4.99 26.43 12.34
N ARG A 243 3.65 26.54 12.34
CA ARG A 243 2.75 25.89 13.35
C ARG A 243 1.35 25.58 12.82
N GLY A 244 0.67 24.52 13.34
CA GLY A 244 -0.69 24.03 12.98
C GLY A 244 -0.69 22.71 12.16
N GLN A 245 -1.56 22.52 11.16
CA GLN A 245 -1.37 21.51 10.07
C GLN A 245 -0.88 22.13 8.72
N ARG A 246 0.16 21.58 8.06
CA ARG A 246 0.81 22.08 6.81
C ARG A 246 0.28 21.41 5.54
N GLY A 247 -0.38 20.29 5.74
CA GLY A 247 -0.73 19.37 4.68
C GLY A 247 -1.22 18.07 5.28
N PHE A 248 -1.35 17.05 4.46
CA PHE A 248 -1.69 15.70 4.87
C PHE A 248 -1.28 14.71 3.78
N ALA A 249 -1.19 13.44 4.15
CA ALA A 249 -1.04 12.36 3.20
C ALA A 249 -2.29 11.50 3.10
N ILE A 250 -2.49 10.90 1.93
CA ILE A 250 -3.46 9.85 1.68
C ILE A 250 -2.69 8.69 1.04
N THR A 251 -2.55 7.57 1.74
CA THR A 251 -2.04 6.32 1.16
C THR A 251 -3.18 5.36 0.87
N VAL A 252 -3.30 4.95 -0.40
CA VAL A 252 -4.24 3.93 -0.87
C VAL A 252 -3.55 3.05 -1.92
N GLY A 253 -3.54 1.74 -1.70
CA GLY A 253 -2.71 0.82 -2.47
C GLY A 253 -1.23 1.20 -2.37
N ASP A 254 -0.52 1.13 -3.49
CA ASP A 254 0.89 1.52 -3.58
C ASP A 254 1.08 3.02 -3.89
N THR A 255 0.00 3.80 -3.95
CA THR A 255 0.08 5.24 -4.20
C THR A 255 -0.06 6.04 -2.91
N ARG A 256 0.85 6.99 -2.71
CA ARG A 256 0.74 8.01 -1.67
C ARG A 256 0.59 9.38 -2.30
N TYR A 257 -0.52 10.04 -1.99
CA TYR A 257 -0.74 11.45 -2.31
C TYR A 257 -0.32 12.29 -1.11
N THR A 258 0.53 13.29 -1.33
CA THR A 258 0.82 14.33 -0.34
C THR A 258 0.22 15.64 -0.80
N VAL A 259 -0.58 16.26 0.06
CA VAL A 259 -1.27 17.52 -0.23
C VAL A 259 -0.70 18.62 0.64
N GLU A 260 -0.30 19.73 0.02
CA GLU A 260 0.27 20.91 0.68
C GLU A 260 -0.37 22.19 0.14
N TYR A 261 -0.22 23.30 0.87
CA TYR A 261 -0.72 24.60 0.42
C TYR A 261 0.44 25.58 0.30
N ARG A 262 0.61 26.18 -0.87
CA ARG A 262 1.66 27.15 -1.15
C ARG A 262 1.06 28.53 -1.45
N THR A 263 1.77 29.56 -1.02
CA THR A 263 1.38 30.96 -1.17
C THR A 263 2.61 31.79 -1.50
N PRO A 264 2.47 32.96 -2.17
CA PRO A 264 3.59 33.76 -2.64
C PRO A 264 4.24 34.56 -1.50
N THR A 265 4.89 33.83 -0.58
CA THR A 265 5.49 34.34 0.66
C THR A 265 6.77 33.59 0.97
N ASP A 266 7.70 34.21 1.70
CA ASP A 266 8.96 33.56 2.11
C ASP A 266 9.77 33.07 0.89
N LEU A 267 10.36 31.87 0.93
CA LEU A 267 11.06 31.26 -0.22
C LEU A 267 10.18 31.09 -1.47
N ASP A 268 8.86 31.13 -1.28
CA ASP A 268 7.86 31.00 -2.33
C ASP A 268 7.38 32.37 -2.85
N SER A 269 8.00 33.50 -2.48
CA SER A 269 7.51 34.84 -2.86
C SER A 269 7.40 35.12 -4.36
N TRP A 270 7.90 34.21 -5.18
CA TRP A 270 7.94 34.31 -6.64
C TRP A 270 6.96 33.36 -7.33
N ILE A 271 6.31 32.45 -6.61
CA ILE A 271 5.45 31.41 -7.22
C ILE A 271 4.12 31.92 -7.78
N ASP A 272 3.89 33.23 -7.92
CA ASP A 272 2.68 33.76 -8.59
C ASP A 272 3.00 35.08 -9.33
N ASP A 273 4.21 35.25 -9.88
CA ASP A 273 4.70 36.54 -10.44
C ASP A 273 4.45 36.79 -11.95
N ALA A 274 3.93 35.82 -12.71
CA ALA A 274 3.44 35.93 -14.10
C ALA A 274 1.90 35.98 -14.16
N THR A 275 1.25 36.57 -15.18
CA THR A 275 -0.23 36.56 -15.34
C THR A 275 -0.71 36.30 -16.77
N TRP A 276 -1.81 35.58 -16.96
CA TRP A 276 -2.50 35.36 -18.23
C TRP A 276 -4.04 35.22 -18.06
N THR A 277 -4.82 34.96 -19.11
CA THR A 277 -6.30 34.83 -19.03
C THR A 277 -6.77 33.53 -19.67
N ASP A 278 -7.48 32.69 -18.90
CA ASP A 278 -7.90 31.36 -19.33
C ASP A 278 -9.03 31.35 -20.37
N PRO A 279 -9.34 30.19 -21.00
CA PRO A 279 -10.43 30.08 -21.99
C PRO A 279 -11.83 30.42 -21.46
N THR A 280 -12.01 30.47 -20.13
CA THR A 280 -13.25 30.91 -19.47
C THR A 280 -13.28 32.40 -19.15
N GLY A 281 -12.18 33.13 -19.43
CA GLY A 281 -12.03 34.56 -19.22
C GLY A 281 -11.49 34.95 -17.84
N VAL A 282 -10.98 33.99 -17.06
CA VAL A 282 -10.40 34.26 -15.72
C VAL A 282 -8.93 34.63 -15.86
N VAL A 283 -8.53 35.78 -15.29
CA VAL A 283 -7.11 36.17 -15.20
C VAL A 283 -6.43 35.29 -14.15
N ARG A 284 -5.46 34.50 -14.58
CA ARG A 284 -4.64 33.60 -13.74
C ARG A 284 -3.23 34.17 -13.58
N THR A 285 -2.62 33.96 -12.43
CA THR A 285 -1.19 34.17 -12.20
C THR A 285 -0.46 32.83 -12.36
N ASP A 286 0.78 32.82 -12.83
CA ASP A 286 1.70 31.69 -12.68
C ASP A 286 2.91 32.13 -11.84
N PRO A 287 3.67 31.27 -11.12
CA PRO A 287 3.58 29.80 -11.17
C PRO A 287 3.27 29.05 -9.86
N GLY A 288 2.09 28.47 -9.70
CA GLY A 288 1.89 27.30 -8.83
C GLY A 288 1.64 27.54 -7.34
N GLY A 289 1.15 28.71 -6.94
CA GLY A 289 0.42 28.85 -5.68
C GLY A 289 -0.81 27.94 -5.61
N GLY A 290 -1.43 27.82 -4.43
CA GLY A 290 -2.64 27.01 -4.26
C GLY A 290 -2.40 25.67 -3.59
N VAL A 291 -3.37 24.76 -3.74
CA VAL A 291 -3.30 23.42 -3.14
C VAL A 291 -2.56 22.48 -4.08
N ILE A 292 -1.35 22.10 -3.70
CA ILE A 292 -0.45 21.25 -4.48
C ILE A 292 -0.66 19.79 -4.08
N VAL A 293 -0.69 18.92 -5.09
CA VAL A 293 -0.74 17.46 -4.88
C VAL A 293 0.50 16.84 -5.51
N ARG A 294 1.17 15.98 -4.74
CA ARG A 294 2.29 15.19 -5.21
C ARG A 294 1.99 13.71 -5.02
N MET A 295 2.39 12.89 -5.98
CA MET A 295 2.28 11.44 -5.93
C MET A 295 3.61 10.79 -5.59
N GLN A 296 3.56 9.66 -4.90
CA GLN A 296 4.67 8.74 -4.72
C GLN A 296 4.20 7.33 -5.09
N ASP A 297 5.00 6.64 -5.89
CA ASP A 297 4.85 5.21 -6.12
C ASP A 297 5.67 4.45 -5.07
N LEU A 298 4.98 3.88 -4.09
CA LEU A 298 5.59 3.16 -2.97
C LEU A 298 6.17 1.81 -3.36
N ALA A 299 5.79 1.27 -4.53
CA ALA A 299 6.32 0.01 -5.06
C ALA A 299 7.53 0.21 -5.99
N SER A 300 7.82 1.46 -6.39
CA SER A 300 8.97 1.80 -7.21
C SER A 300 10.32 1.55 -6.51
N GLU A 301 11.41 1.53 -7.27
CA GLU A 301 12.78 1.48 -6.72
C GLU A 301 13.17 2.78 -5.99
N THR A 302 12.44 3.87 -6.22
CA THR A 302 12.66 5.17 -5.57
C THR A 302 11.40 5.70 -4.87
N PRO A 303 10.85 4.97 -3.87
CA PRO A 303 9.57 5.32 -3.23
C PRO A 303 9.63 6.64 -2.44
N ALA A 304 10.84 7.17 -2.26
CA ALA A 304 11.12 8.44 -1.66
C ALA A 304 10.77 9.62 -2.58
N ASP A 305 10.87 9.45 -3.89
CA ASP A 305 10.66 10.50 -4.89
C ASP A 305 9.19 10.92 -4.91
N THR A 306 8.96 12.20 -5.16
CA THR A 306 7.61 12.78 -5.25
C THR A 306 7.43 13.37 -6.63
N THR A 307 6.24 13.23 -7.21
CA THR A 307 5.91 13.75 -8.53
C THR A 307 4.77 14.73 -8.40
N VAL A 308 5.02 16.02 -8.64
CA VAL A 308 3.99 17.06 -8.60
C VAL A 308 3.04 16.91 -9.79
N LEU A 309 1.73 17.02 -9.51
CA LEU A 309 0.68 17.04 -10.53
C LEU A 309 0.49 18.44 -11.08
N ASP A 310 0.23 18.54 -12.39
CA ASP A 310 -0.11 19.80 -13.05
C ASP A 310 -1.62 19.89 -13.26
N PHE A 311 -2.32 20.78 -12.54
CA PHE A 311 -3.78 20.86 -12.61
C PHE A 311 -4.30 21.73 -13.75
N HIS A 312 -3.45 22.58 -14.34
CA HIS A 312 -3.81 23.42 -15.49
C HIS A 312 -2.74 23.30 -16.59
N PRO A 313 -2.66 22.14 -17.24
CA PRO A 313 -1.66 21.93 -18.27
C PRO A 313 -2.02 22.69 -19.56
N ASP A 314 -1.21 23.67 -19.91
CA ASP A 314 -1.51 24.67 -20.96
C ASP A 314 -0.87 24.37 -22.34
N GLY A 315 -0.02 23.35 -22.46
CA GLY A 315 0.72 23.05 -23.70
C GLY A 315 1.32 21.64 -23.80
N LYS A 316 1.82 21.30 -25.01
CA LYS A 316 2.56 20.04 -25.24
C LYS A 316 4.02 20.23 -24.84
N ASP A 317 4.47 19.48 -23.83
CA ASP A 317 5.90 19.23 -23.54
C ASP A 317 6.78 20.47 -23.26
N VAL A 318 6.34 21.39 -22.39
CA VAL A 318 7.23 22.45 -21.86
C VAL A 318 7.35 22.28 -20.33
N PRO A 319 8.49 21.80 -19.81
CA PRO A 319 8.71 21.59 -18.36
C PRO A 319 8.51 22.86 -17.52
N THR A 320 8.59 24.03 -18.16
CA THR A 320 8.62 25.34 -17.52
C THR A 320 7.27 26.05 -17.44
N ASP A 321 6.21 25.51 -18.03
CA ASP A 321 4.90 26.18 -18.07
C ASP A 321 3.91 25.26 -17.33
N ARG A 322 3.83 25.41 -16.00
CA ARG A 322 3.07 24.49 -15.13
C ARG A 322 2.33 25.23 -14.04
N HIS A 323 1.09 24.80 -13.81
CA HIS A 323 0.21 25.35 -12.78
C HIS A 323 -0.33 24.22 -11.87
N PRO A 324 0.51 23.75 -10.92
CA PRO A 324 0.29 22.56 -10.11
C PRO A 324 -0.71 22.75 -8.96
N GLY A 325 -1.18 23.98 -8.73
CA GLY A 325 -2.09 24.27 -7.63
C GLY A 325 -3.54 24.20 -8.05
N LEU A 326 -4.37 23.56 -7.22
CA LEU A 326 -5.83 23.70 -7.27
C LEU A 326 -6.27 25.00 -6.59
N GLU A 327 -7.22 25.69 -7.21
CA GLU A 327 -7.81 26.93 -6.76
C GLU A 327 -9.16 26.74 -6.04
N PRO A 328 -9.63 27.73 -5.25
CA PRO A 328 -10.95 27.68 -4.62
C PRO A 328 -12.08 27.39 -5.61
N GLY A 329 -12.87 26.36 -5.31
CA GLY A 329 -13.97 25.86 -6.14
C GLY A 329 -13.58 24.71 -7.07
N GLU A 330 -12.29 24.48 -7.30
CA GLU A 330 -11.80 23.41 -8.16
C GLU A 330 -11.81 22.07 -7.46
N LYS A 331 -11.94 21.02 -8.28
CA LYS A 331 -12.05 19.64 -7.85
C LYS A 331 -11.18 18.77 -8.72
N TRP A 332 -10.53 17.81 -8.10
CA TRP A 332 -9.80 16.76 -8.79
C TRP A 332 -10.22 15.40 -8.25
N THR A 333 -10.35 14.43 -9.14
CA THR A 333 -10.57 13.02 -8.80
C THR A 333 -9.47 12.21 -9.46
N SER A 334 -8.83 11.32 -8.72
CA SER A 334 -7.83 10.41 -9.28
C SER A 334 -8.45 9.52 -10.37
N PRO A 335 -7.68 9.08 -11.39
CA PRO A 335 -8.20 8.26 -12.49
C PRO A 335 -8.91 6.97 -12.05
N ASP A 336 -8.47 6.38 -10.94
CA ASP A 336 -9.06 5.19 -10.32
C ASP A 336 -10.31 5.48 -9.46
N GLU A 337 -10.73 6.75 -9.38
CA GLU A 337 -11.85 7.26 -8.58
C GLU A 337 -11.75 7.00 -7.07
N VAL A 338 -10.53 6.71 -6.59
CA VAL A 338 -10.29 6.39 -5.18
C VAL A 338 -10.23 7.65 -4.33
N VAL A 339 -9.61 8.72 -4.81
CA VAL A 339 -9.42 9.97 -4.08
C VAL A 339 -10.07 11.12 -4.84
N ARG A 340 -10.86 11.93 -4.13
CA ARG A 340 -11.36 13.21 -4.64
C ARG A 340 -11.01 14.33 -3.68
N LEU A 341 -10.44 15.40 -4.22
CA LEU A 341 -10.12 16.63 -3.51
C LEU A 341 -10.97 17.77 -4.06
N GLU A 342 -11.51 18.60 -3.17
CA GLU A 342 -12.19 19.86 -3.49
C GLU A 342 -11.62 20.96 -2.62
N VAL A 343 -11.12 22.03 -3.24
CA VAL A 343 -10.65 23.21 -2.50
C VAL A 343 -11.87 24.07 -2.20
N VAL A 344 -12.37 24.00 -0.97
CA VAL A 344 -13.60 24.71 -0.56
C VAL A 344 -13.35 26.20 -0.42
N SER A 345 -12.19 26.58 0.10
CA SER A 345 -11.76 27.97 0.21
C SER A 345 -10.25 28.03 0.41
N ALA A 346 -9.62 29.11 -0.03
CA ALA A 346 -8.21 29.40 0.23
C ALA A 346 -8.03 30.88 0.59
N THR A 347 -7.09 31.14 1.48
CA THR A 347 -6.71 32.48 1.94
C THR A 347 -5.22 32.48 2.25
N ALA A 348 -4.61 33.66 2.42
CA ALA A 348 -3.23 33.76 2.92
C ALA A 348 -2.98 33.05 4.28
N LYS A 349 -4.02 32.68 5.03
CA LYS A 349 -3.90 31.95 6.31
C LYS A 349 -3.98 30.42 6.15
N GLY A 350 -4.47 29.93 5.02
CA GLY A 350 -4.67 28.50 4.76
C GLY A 350 -5.83 28.20 3.82
N ALA A 351 -5.93 26.92 3.46
CA ALA A 351 -6.96 26.35 2.60
C ALA A 351 -7.79 25.30 3.35
N SER A 352 -9.09 25.31 3.10
CA SER A 352 -10.02 24.27 3.52
C SER A 352 -10.23 23.32 2.36
N ILE A 353 -9.93 22.04 2.56
CA ILE A 353 -10.02 21.00 1.54
C ILE A 353 -11.02 19.95 2.00
N LYS A 354 -11.95 19.61 1.13
CA LYS A 354 -12.80 18.44 1.29
C LYS A 354 -12.12 17.25 0.62
N VAL A 355 -12.01 16.16 1.36
CA VAL A 355 -11.44 14.89 0.91
C VAL A 355 -12.57 13.87 0.92
N ASP A 356 -12.86 13.32 -0.25
CA ASP A 356 -13.85 12.26 -0.45
C ASP A 356 -13.18 11.02 -1.05
N PHE A 357 -13.79 9.86 -0.82
CA PHE A 357 -13.33 8.57 -1.34
C PHE A 357 -14.48 7.89 -2.09
N PRO A 358 -14.80 8.32 -3.32
CA PRO A 358 -15.98 7.86 -4.05
C PRO A 358 -16.05 6.34 -4.21
N SER A 359 -14.91 5.68 -4.36
CA SER A 359 -14.82 4.22 -4.49
C SER A 359 -15.38 3.45 -3.28
N LEU A 360 -15.43 4.05 -2.09
CA LEU A 360 -16.04 3.42 -0.91
C LEU A 360 -17.54 3.16 -1.08
N GLU A 361 -18.24 3.99 -1.85
CA GLU A 361 -19.68 3.83 -2.12
C GLU A 361 -19.95 2.64 -3.06
N LYS A 362 -18.96 2.25 -3.88
CA LYS A 362 -19.05 1.11 -4.79
C LYS A 362 -18.98 -0.24 -4.05
N VAL A 363 -18.31 -0.28 -2.90
CA VAL A 363 -18.03 -1.53 -2.15
C VAL A 363 -18.88 -1.62 -0.89
N GLU A 364 -19.67 -2.69 -0.77
CA GLU A 364 -20.44 -2.95 0.45
C GLU A 364 -19.55 -3.45 1.59
N ARG A 365 -19.86 -3.08 2.83
CA ARG A 365 -19.26 -3.67 4.04
C ARG A 365 -20.33 -4.31 4.91
N TRP A 366 -20.14 -5.57 5.25
CA TRP A 366 -20.97 -6.31 6.20
C TRP A 366 -20.14 -6.58 7.45
N SER A 367 -20.47 -5.88 8.54
CA SER A 367 -19.69 -5.90 9.78
C SER A 367 -20.60 -5.75 11.01
N GLY A 368 -20.01 -5.91 12.19
CA GLY A 368 -20.62 -5.62 13.47
C GLY A 368 -19.57 -5.11 14.47
N ALA A 369 -20.02 -4.76 15.67
CA ALA A 369 -19.11 -4.29 16.75
C ALA A 369 -18.13 -5.39 17.20
N ASP A 370 -18.51 -6.66 17.04
CA ASP A 370 -17.71 -7.85 17.28
C ASP A 370 -18.09 -8.94 16.26
N ARG A 371 -17.45 -10.11 16.39
CA ARG A 371 -17.67 -11.27 15.51
C ARG A 371 -19.10 -11.83 15.57
N TYR A 372 -19.78 -11.68 16.70
CA TYR A 372 -21.14 -12.19 16.90
C TYR A 372 -22.13 -11.27 16.20
N ALA A 373 -22.01 -9.96 16.43
CA ALA A 373 -22.77 -8.94 15.72
C ALA A 373 -22.52 -8.98 14.22
N ALA A 374 -21.28 -9.23 13.77
CA ALA A 374 -20.96 -9.40 12.35
C ALA A 374 -21.70 -10.61 11.76
N SER A 375 -21.66 -11.78 12.41
CA SER A 375 -22.39 -12.98 11.95
C SER A 375 -23.91 -12.75 11.87
N ALA A 376 -24.50 -12.07 12.87
CA ALA A 376 -25.92 -11.71 12.86
C ALA A 376 -26.26 -10.72 11.72
N ALA A 377 -25.42 -9.70 11.48
CA ALA A 377 -25.63 -8.73 10.43
C ALA A 377 -25.53 -9.35 9.03
N MET A 378 -24.57 -10.25 8.81
CA MET A 378 -24.45 -11.01 7.55
C MET A 378 -25.67 -11.89 7.32
N SER A 379 -26.17 -12.54 8.39
CA SER A 379 -27.39 -13.35 8.34
C SER A 379 -28.62 -12.49 7.98
N ALA A 380 -28.81 -11.37 8.67
CA ALA A 380 -29.92 -10.44 8.45
C ALA A 380 -29.97 -9.88 7.02
N LYS A 381 -28.81 -9.70 6.38
CA LYS A 381 -28.71 -9.22 5.00
C LYS A 381 -28.98 -10.30 3.94
N SER A 382 -28.89 -11.58 4.30
CA SER A 382 -28.79 -12.67 3.32
C SER A 382 -29.88 -13.73 3.43
N PHE A 383 -30.58 -13.80 4.57
CA PHE A 383 -31.60 -14.81 4.83
C PHE A 383 -32.90 -14.17 5.31
N ASP A 384 -33.99 -14.56 4.65
CA ASP A 384 -35.34 -14.20 5.08
C ASP A 384 -35.79 -15.03 6.29
N PRO A 385 -36.80 -14.57 7.06
CA PRO A 385 -37.46 -15.38 8.08
C PRO A 385 -37.98 -16.72 7.53
N GLY A 386 -37.99 -17.75 8.37
CA GLY A 386 -38.46 -19.10 8.04
C GLY A 386 -37.40 -20.00 7.40
N VAL A 387 -36.10 -19.80 7.71
CA VAL A 387 -35.04 -20.68 7.21
C VAL A 387 -35.26 -22.12 7.68
N ALA A 388 -35.01 -23.10 6.81
CA ALA A 388 -35.20 -24.51 7.17
C ALA A 388 -34.24 -24.96 8.28
N VAL A 389 -33.03 -24.40 8.30
CA VAL A 389 -31.98 -24.73 9.28
C VAL A 389 -31.11 -23.50 9.56
N ALA A 390 -30.74 -23.32 10.83
CA ALA A 390 -29.66 -22.43 11.24
C ALA A 390 -28.51 -23.24 11.85
N TYR A 391 -27.28 -22.91 11.46
CA TYR A 391 -26.07 -23.55 11.95
C TYR A 391 -25.41 -22.69 13.02
N ILE A 392 -25.03 -23.30 14.14
CA ILE A 392 -24.37 -22.63 15.26
C ILE A 392 -22.95 -23.14 15.39
N ALA A 393 -21.99 -22.22 15.45
CA ALA A 393 -20.58 -22.53 15.61
C ALA A 393 -19.95 -21.64 16.69
N SER A 394 -18.83 -22.09 17.24
CA SER A 394 -18.03 -21.25 18.13
C SER A 394 -17.46 -20.05 17.37
N GLY A 395 -17.60 -18.85 17.93
CA GLY A 395 -16.89 -17.67 17.47
C GLY A 395 -15.43 -17.63 17.92
N GLU A 396 -15.02 -18.50 18.84
CA GLU A 396 -13.70 -18.45 19.50
C GLU A 396 -12.71 -19.45 18.90
N VAL A 397 -13.23 -20.58 18.40
CA VAL A 397 -12.45 -21.59 17.67
C VAL A 397 -13.07 -21.92 16.32
N TYR A 398 -12.22 -22.15 15.32
CA TYR A 398 -12.61 -22.34 13.92
C TYR A 398 -12.82 -23.79 13.43
N PRO A 399 -12.13 -24.84 13.92
CA PRO A 399 -12.00 -26.10 13.16
C PRO A 399 -13.32 -26.79 12.83
N ASP A 400 -14.24 -26.81 13.80
CA ASP A 400 -15.53 -27.50 13.68
C ASP A 400 -16.41 -26.85 12.59
N ALA A 401 -16.32 -25.53 12.47
CA ALA A 401 -17.16 -24.74 11.59
C ALA A 401 -16.68 -24.75 10.12
N LEU A 402 -15.39 -24.99 9.87
CA LEU A 402 -14.80 -25.01 8.52
C LEU A 402 -15.47 -26.04 7.59
N SER A 403 -15.81 -27.20 8.14
CA SER A 403 -16.49 -28.28 7.40
C SER A 403 -18.01 -28.13 7.36
N GLY A 404 -18.58 -27.34 8.28
CA GLY A 404 -20.02 -27.03 8.30
C GLY A 404 -20.42 -25.87 7.39
N ALA A 405 -19.53 -24.92 7.10
CA ALA A 405 -19.83 -23.81 6.19
C ALA A 405 -20.27 -24.26 4.77
N PRO A 406 -19.65 -25.27 4.13
CA PRO A 406 -20.15 -25.87 2.89
C PRO A 406 -21.57 -26.42 3.01
N VAL A 407 -21.88 -27.10 4.12
CA VAL A 407 -23.20 -27.68 4.38
C VAL A 407 -24.25 -26.58 4.55
N ALA A 408 -23.91 -25.54 5.31
CA ALA A 408 -24.75 -24.37 5.47
C ALA A 408 -25.04 -23.66 4.13
N GLY A 409 -24.02 -23.51 3.27
CA GLY A 409 -24.19 -22.97 1.92
C GLY A 409 -25.09 -23.83 1.02
N LYS A 410 -24.90 -25.16 1.07
CA LYS A 410 -25.74 -26.14 0.35
C LYS A 410 -27.21 -26.07 0.81
N ASP A 411 -27.42 -26.01 2.12
CA ASP A 411 -28.75 -26.02 2.73
C ASP A 411 -29.41 -24.64 2.79
N ARG A 412 -28.68 -23.60 2.33
CA ARG A 412 -29.11 -22.19 2.36
C ARG A 412 -29.46 -21.73 3.78
N GLY A 413 -28.69 -22.18 4.77
CA GLY A 413 -28.80 -21.79 6.16
C GLY A 413 -27.68 -20.83 6.59
N PRO A 414 -27.93 -19.91 7.53
CA PRO A 414 -26.88 -19.07 8.10
C PRO A 414 -25.96 -19.88 9.02
N VAL A 415 -24.70 -19.44 9.14
CA VAL A 415 -23.81 -19.82 10.24
C VAL A 415 -23.76 -18.64 11.21
N LEU A 416 -24.25 -18.84 12.43
CA LEU A 416 -24.23 -17.86 13.51
C LEU A 416 -23.18 -18.26 14.54
N LEU A 417 -22.43 -17.26 15.02
CA LEU A 417 -21.35 -17.48 15.97
C LEU A 417 -21.81 -17.24 17.40
N VAL A 418 -21.36 -18.09 18.33
CA VAL A 418 -21.65 -17.98 19.77
C VAL A 418 -20.38 -18.06 20.60
N GLU A 419 -20.44 -17.61 21.85
CA GLU A 419 -19.40 -17.90 22.85
C GLU A 419 -19.57 -19.35 23.34
N ASP A 420 -18.55 -19.89 24.00
CA ASP A 420 -18.60 -21.26 24.52
C ASP A 420 -19.69 -21.45 25.58
N ASP A 421 -19.88 -20.47 26.48
CA ASP A 421 -20.81 -20.55 27.62
C ASP A 421 -22.02 -19.60 27.49
N ARG A 422 -22.03 -18.72 26.48
CA ARG A 422 -23.01 -17.66 26.33
C ARG A 422 -23.57 -17.55 24.91
N LEU A 423 -24.89 -17.39 24.83
CA LEU A 423 -25.60 -17.02 23.61
C LEU A 423 -25.74 -15.49 23.54
N PRO A 424 -24.97 -14.77 22.70
CA PRO A 424 -24.96 -13.31 22.68
C PRO A 424 -26.31 -12.73 22.30
N GLY A 425 -26.66 -11.56 22.85
CA GLY A 425 -27.98 -10.94 22.63
C GLY A 425 -28.32 -10.68 21.16
N GLY A 426 -27.33 -10.30 20.35
CA GLY A 426 -27.49 -10.12 18.90
C GLY A 426 -27.87 -11.42 18.18
N ILE A 427 -27.32 -12.55 18.61
CA ILE A 427 -27.64 -13.87 18.05
C ILE A 427 -29.03 -14.31 18.47
N GLN A 428 -29.43 -14.05 19.72
CA GLN A 428 -30.80 -14.31 20.17
C GLN A 428 -31.83 -13.54 19.35
N ALA A 429 -31.57 -12.26 19.08
CA ALA A 429 -32.43 -11.43 18.25
C ALA A 429 -32.51 -11.97 16.81
N GLU A 430 -31.38 -12.38 16.25
CA GLU A 430 -31.33 -12.92 14.89
C GLU A 430 -32.03 -14.28 14.78
N LEU A 431 -31.88 -15.18 15.76
CA LEU A 431 -32.61 -16.45 15.78
C LEU A 431 -34.13 -16.25 15.89
N ARG A 432 -34.59 -15.25 16.66
CA ARG A 432 -36.02 -14.88 16.70
C ARG A 432 -36.52 -14.35 15.37
N ARG A 433 -35.69 -13.57 14.65
CA ARG A 433 -36.03 -13.06 13.31
C ARG A 433 -36.08 -14.18 12.29
N LEU A 434 -35.10 -15.08 12.31
CA LEU A 434 -34.96 -16.18 11.36
C LEU A 434 -36.02 -17.27 11.52
N THR A 435 -36.56 -17.47 12.73
CA THR A 435 -37.52 -18.53 13.07
C THR A 435 -37.12 -19.88 12.44
N PRO A 436 -35.93 -20.43 12.77
CA PRO A 436 -35.39 -21.59 12.07
C PRO A 436 -36.23 -22.85 12.29
N GLY A 437 -36.42 -23.62 11.23
CA GLY A 437 -37.14 -24.90 11.27
C GLY A 437 -36.47 -25.95 12.15
N ARG A 438 -35.13 -25.96 12.20
CA ARG A 438 -34.30 -26.68 13.17
C ARG A 438 -32.97 -25.96 13.38
N ILE A 439 -32.23 -26.31 14.43
CA ILE A 439 -30.90 -25.76 14.69
C ILE A 439 -29.86 -26.89 14.74
N VAL A 440 -28.71 -26.68 14.12
CA VAL A 440 -27.60 -27.64 14.11
C VAL A 440 -26.34 -27.01 14.70
N ILE A 441 -25.83 -27.57 15.79
CA ILE A 441 -24.58 -27.17 16.41
C ILE A 441 -23.42 -27.90 15.74
N LEU A 442 -22.43 -27.14 15.28
CA LEU A 442 -21.20 -27.62 14.68
C LEU A 442 -20.09 -27.57 15.74
N GLY A 443 -19.71 -28.73 16.28
CA GLY A 443 -18.68 -28.86 17.29
C GLY A 443 -19.17 -29.44 18.62
N GLY A 444 -18.19 -29.86 19.43
CA GLY A 444 -18.44 -30.54 20.69
C GLY A 444 -18.87 -29.61 21.84
N PRO A 445 -19.28 -30.17 23.00
CA PRO A 445 -19.63 -29.39 24.18
C PRO A 445 -18.51 -28.50 24.73
N ALA A 446 -17.26 -28.75 24.36
CA ALA A 446 -16.10 -27.93 24.75
C ALA A 446 -15.99 -26.61 23.96
N THR A 447 -16.66 -26.50 22.82
CA THR A 447 -16.57 -25.32 21.93
C THR A 447 -17.91 -24.58 21.82
N VAL A 448 -19.02 -25.31 22.00
CA VAL A 448 -20.36 -24.77 22.20
C VAL A 448 -20.99 -25.53 23.37
N GLY A 449 -21.00 -24.92 24.55
CA GLY A 449 -21.41 -25.51 25.82
C GLY A 449 -22.84 -26.03 25.84
N THR A 450 -23.13 -26.95 26.76
CA THR A 450 -24.48 -27.50 26.95
C THR A 450 -25.49 -26.43 27.31
N ALA A 451 -25.11 -25.46 28.14
CA ALA A 451 -25.98 -24.33 28.51
C ALA A 451 -26.37 -23.46 27.29
N VAL A 452 -25.50 -23.35 26.28
CA VAL A 452 -25.84 -22.67 25.01
C VAL A 452 -26.79 -23.55 24.20
N ALA A 453 -26.52 -24.86 24.11
CA ALA A 453 -27.39 -25.82 23.42
C ALA A 453 -28.82 -25.85 23.98
N ASP A 454 -28.96 -25.92 25.30
CA ASP A 454 -30.26 -25.93 25.97
C ASP A 454 -31.05 -24.64 25.69
N LYS A 455 -30.36 -23.49 25.66
CA LYS A 455 -30.98 -22.21 25.30
C LYS A 455 -31.42 -22.14 23.83
N LEU A 456 -30.77 -22.87 22.92
CA LEU A 456 -31.13 -22.84 21.50
C LEU A 456 -32.48 -23.51 21.23
N GLU A 457 -32.93 -24.43 22.08
CA GLU A 457 -34.25 -25.08 21.99
C GLU A 457 -35.40 -24.05 22.06
N ASP A 458 -35.21 -22.92 22.75
CA ASP A 458 -36.21 -21.85 22.83
C ASP A 458 -36.49 -21.16 21.47
N TYR A 459 -35.65 -21.38 20.46
CA TYR A 459 -35.70 -20.68 19.17
C TYR A 459 -36.18 -21.56 18.01
N THR A 460 -36.50 -22.84 18.25
CA THR A 460 -37.01 -23.74 17.21
C THR A 460 -37.92 -24.82 17.78
N SER A 461 -38.92 -25.24 17.01
CA SER A 461 -39.75 -26.41 17.36
C SER A 461 -39.31 -27.71 16.69
N GLY A 462 -38.34 -27.65 15.76
CA GLY A 462 -37.82 -28.84 15.07
C GLY A 462 -36.61 -29.48 15.75
N GLY A 463 -36.24 -29.00 16.94
CA GLY A 463 -35.17 -29.52 17.77
C GLY A 463 -33.78 -28.98 17.44
N VAL A 464 -32.88 -29.14 18.42
CA VAL A 464 -31.45 -28.85 18.28
C VAL A 464 -30.66 -30.16 18.13
N SER A 465 -29.90 -30.30 17.04
CA SER A 465 -28.96 -31.42 16.86
C SER A 465 -27.51 -30.95 16.96
N ARG A 466 -26.58 -31.87 17.21
CA ARG A 466 -25.15 -31.57 17.31
C ARG A 466 -24.33 -32.55 16.47
N LEU A 467 -23.46 -32.00 15.64
CA LEU A 467 -22.50 -32.75 14.82
C LEU A 467 -21.10 -32.53 15.38
N PHE A 468 -20.49 -33.59 15.92
CA PHE A 468 -19.16 -33.54 16.55
C PHE A 468 -18.50 -34.91 16.59
N GLY A 469 -17.19 -34.92 16.81
CA GLY A 469 -16.43 -36.11 17.18
C GLY A 469 -15.34 -35.78 18.21
N ASP A 470 -14.45 -36.75 18.47
CA ASP A 470 -13.40 -36.63 19.49
C ASP A 470 -12.38 -35.52 19.17
N ASP A 471 -12.23 -35.18 17.89
CA ASP A 471 -11.37 -34.10 17.41
C ASP A 471 -11.98 -33.43 16.17
N ARG A 472 -11.31 -32.38 15.67
CA ARG A 472 -11.72 -31.63 14.49
C ARG A 472 -11.85 -32.48 13.22
N PHE A 473 -11.09 -33.56 13.10
CA PHE A 473 -11.13 -34.44 11.94
C PHE A 473 -12.37 -35.33 12.02
N ALA A 474 -12.62 -35.92 13.18
CA ALA A 474 -13.83 -36.68 13.46
C ALA A 474 -15.10 -35.82 13.33
N THR A 475 -15.07 -34.56 13.79
CA THR A 475 -16.16 -33.60 13.56
C THR A 475 -16.40 -33.37 12.06
N SER A 476 -15.35 -33.14 11.26
CA SER A 476 -15.52 -32.97 9.81
C SER A 476 -16.08 -34.21 9.11
N ALA A 477 -15.70 -35.42 9.56
CA ALA A 477 -16.26 -36.66 9.07
C ALA A 477 -17.74 -36.84 9.47
N ALA A 478 -18.11 -36.44 10.70
CA ALA A 478 -19.50 -36.48 11.18
C ALA A 478 -20.40 -35.54 10.38
N ILE A 479 -19.94 -34.30 10.14
CA ILE A 479 -20.65 -33.32 9.31
C ILE A 479 -20.83 -33.84 7.88
N SER A 480 -19.78 -34.40 7.30
CA SER A 480 -19.85 -34.99 5.96
C SER A 480 -20.86 -36.15 5.89
N ARG A 481 -20.87 -37.02 6.90
CA ARG A 481 -21.77 -38.18 6.95
C ARG A 481 -23.24 -37.80 7.05
N ASP A 482 -23.55 -36.75 7.80
CA ASP A 482 -24.90 -36.23 7.95
C ASP A 482 -25.41 -35.58 6.66
N ALA A 483 -24.53 -34.87 5.95
CA ALA A 483 -24.93 -33.99 4.85
C ALA A 483 -24.80 -34.59 3.43
N PHE A 484 -24.02 -35.66 3.24
CA PHE A 484 -23.68 -36.18 1.91
C PHE A 484 -23.81 -37.71 1.78
N ASP A 485 -24.48 -38.14 0.71
CA ASP A 485 -24.57 -39.53 0.31
C ASP A 485 -23.27 -40.03 -0.37
N PRO A 486 -23.02 -41.35 -0.40
CA PRO A 486 -21.94 -41.95 -1.19
C PRO A 486 -22.02 -41.62 -2.68
N GLY A 487 -20.86 -41.62 -3.36
CA GLY A 487 -20.73 -41.39 -4.79
C GLY A 487 -20.59 -39.91 -5.18
N VAL A 488 -20.03 -39.07 -4.29
CA VAL A 488 -19.87 -37.63 -4.58
C VAL A 488 -18.88 -37.40 -5.73
N PRO A 489 -19.14 -36.46 -6.66
CA PRO A 489 -18.23 -36.18 -7.77
C PRO A 489 -16.86 -35.67 -7.32
N THR A 490 -16.80 -34.93 -6.23
CA THR A 490 -15.57 -34.31 -5.71
C THR A 490 -15.61 -34.24 -4.20
N VAL A 491 -14.46 -34.47 -3.56
CA VAL A 491 -14.21 -34.14 -2.16
C VAL A 491 -13.09 -33.11 -2.10
N TYR A 492 -13.32 -32.04 -1.34
CA TYR A 492 -12.29 -31.07 -1.03
C TYR A 492 -11.58 -31.45 0.27
N ILE A 493 -10.25 -31.36 0.28
CA ILE A 493 -9.40 -31.66 1.43
C ILE A 493 -8.69 -30.38 1.83
N ALA A 494 -8.82 -30.00 3.10
CA ALA A 494 -8.11 -28.85 3.67
C ALA A 494 -7.36 -29.26 4.94
N SER A 495 -6.42 -28.41 5.37
CA SER A 495 -5.69 -28.65 6.61
C SER A 495 -6.62 -28.46 7.80
N GLY A 496 -6.65 -29.42 8.74
CA GLY A 496 -7.28 -29.20 10.04
C GLY A 496 -6.43 -28.33 10.96
N ARG A 497 -5.18 -28.02 10.60
CA ARG A 497 -4.24 -27.26 11.44
C ARG A 497 -4.27 -25.76 11.15
N ILE A 498 -4.66 -25.34 9.94
CA ILE A 498 -4.72 -23.93 9.50
C ILE A 498 -6.06 -23.66 8.83
N TYR A 499 -6.66 -22.50 9.08
CA TYR A 499 -8.04 -22.20 8.67
C TYR A 499 -8.16 -21.60 7.26
N THR A 500 -7.14 -20.89 6.77
CA THR A 500 -7.24 -20.00 5.59
C THR A 500 -7.63 -20.73 4.32
N ASP A 501 -7.08 -21.91 4.10
CA ASP A 501 -7.27 -22.69 2.88
C ASP A 501 -8.70 -23.26 2.84
N ALA A 502 -9.20 -23.70 4.00
CA ALA A 502 -10.58 -24.17 4.16
C ALA A 502 -11.61 -23.05 3.99
N LEU A 503 -11.34 -21.84 4.48
CA LEU A 503 -12.25 -20.70 4.33
C LEU A 503 -12.47 -20.31 2.87
N SER A 504 -11.40 -20.31 2.06
CA SER A 504 -11.48 -19.97 0.64
C SER A 504 -12.13 -21.09 -0.18
N GLY A 505 -11.99 -22.35 0.28
CA GLY A 505 -12.61 -23.52 -0.32
C GLY A 505 -14.09 -23.72 0.01
N ALA A 506 -14.54 -23.26 1.18
CA ALA A 506 -15.91 -23.48 1.63
C ALA A 506 -17.00 -22.93 0.69
N PRO A 507 -16.85 -21.73 0.08
CA PRO A 507 -17.79 -21.25 -0.95
C PRO A 507 -17.86 -22.16 -2.18
N VAL A 508 -16.73 -22.70 -2.63
CA VAL A 508 -16.68 -23.63 -3.77
C VAL A 508 -17.46 -24.90 -3.44
N ALA A 509 -17.22 -25.45 -2.24
CA ALA A 509 -17.88 -26.65 -1.78
C ALA A 509 -19.38 -26.45 -1.56
N GLY A 510 -19.80 -25.31 -1.00
CA GLY A 510 -21.21 -24.93 -0.86
C GLY A 510 -21.93 -24.77 -2.20
N LYS A 511 -21.31 -24.10 -3.18
CA LYS A 511 -21.86 -23.91 -4.54
C LYS A 511 -22.05 -25.24 -5.28
N THR A 512 -21.14 -26.19 -5.07
CA THR A 512 -21.13 -27.48 -5.78
C THR A 512 -21.80 -28.60 -4.99
N ALA A 513 -22.30 -28.32 -3.79
CA ALA A 513 -22.85 -29.31 -2.86
C ALA A 513 -21.88 -30.48 -2.65
N THR A 514 -20.63 -30.17 -2.30
CA THR A 514 -19.57 -31.15 -2.05
C THR A 514 -19.01 -31.04 -0.63
N PRO A 515 -18.53 -32.14 -0.04
CA PRO A 515 -17.95 -32.13 1.30
C PRO A 515 -16.55 -31.51 1.32
N VAL A 516 -16.24 -30.83 2.43
CA VAL A 516 -14.87 -30.47 2.83
C VAL A 516 -14.48 -31.34 4.02
N LEU A 517 -13.40 -32.11 3.88
CA LEU A 517 -12.83 -32.93 4.94
C LEU A 517 -11.48 -32.34 5.39
N LEU A 518 -11.21 -32.44 6.69
CA LEU A 518 -9.98 -31.92 7.29
C LEU A 518 -8.96 -33.05 7.47
N VAL A 519 -7.72 -32.85 7.06
CA VAL A 519 -6.60 -33.79 7.29
C VAL A 519 -5.52 -33.17 8.16
N ASP A 520 -4.68 -34.02 8.75
CA ASP A 520 -3.47 -33.54 9.44
C ASP A 520 -2.37 -33.21 8.42
N THR A 521 -1.29 -32.59 8.88
CA THR A 521 -0.20 -32.14 8.00
C THR A 521 0.46 -33.29 7.23
N ASP A 522 0.72 -34.41 7.91
CA ASP A 522 1.50 -35.54 7.38
C ASP A 522 0.76 -36.90 7.43
N ALA A 523 -0.53 -36.89 7.76
CA ALA A 523 -1.36 -38.07 7.87
C ALA A 523 -2.84 -37.82 7.52
N ILE A 524 -3.49 -38.85 6.99
CA ILE A 524 -4.95 -38.94 6.89
C ILE A 524 -5.47 -39.60 8.18
N PRO A 525 -6.19 -38.89 9.06
CA PRO A 525 -6.77 -39.47 10.27
C PRO A 525 -7.73 -40.62 9.96
N ALA A 526 -7.85 -41.60 10.86
CA ALA A 526 -8.66 -42.79 10.63
C ALA A 526 -10.15 -42.47 10.36
N SER A 527 -10.68 -41.44 11.02
CA SER A 527 -12.05 -40.94 10.80
C SER A 527 -12.26 -40.44 9.37
N ILE A 528 -11.26 -39.78 8.79
CA ILE A 528 -11.27 -39.24 7.43
C ILE A 528 -11.08 -40.33 6.40
N ALA A 529 -10.17 -41.28 6.66
CA ALA A 529 -9.98 -42.46 5.82
C ALA A 529 -11.29 -43.25 5.66
N ALA A 530 -11.97 -43.51 6.78
CA ALA A 530 -13.27 -44.20 6.77
C ALA A 530 -14.33 -43.41 5.99
N GLU A 531 -14.35 -42.09 6.14
CA GLU A 531 -15.31 -41.22 5.45
C GLU A 531 -15.03 -41.14 3.94
N LEU A 532 -13.78 -41.06 3.51
CA LEU A 532 -13.40 -41.12 2.09
C LEU A 532 -13.80 -42.46 1.46
N THR A 533 -13.62 -43.58 2.17
CA THR A 533 -14.09 -44.89 1.72
C THR A 533 -15.61 -44.94 1.58
N ARG A 534 -16.36 -44.32 2.49
CA ARG A 534 -17.82 -44.23 2.42
C ARG A 534 -18.26 -43.36 1.23
N LEU A 535 -17.67 -42.17 1.08
CA LEU A 535 -18.02 -41.18 0.08
C LEU A 535 -17.70 -41.61 -1.36
N LYS A 536 -16.69 -42.46 -1.57
CA LYS A 536 -16.26 -42.93 -2.91
C LYS A 536 -16.11 -41.79 -3.93
N PRO A 537 -15.24 -40.80 -3.68
CA PRO A 537 -15.16 -39.60 -4.50
C PRO A 537 -14.75 -39.88 -5.94
N GLY A 538 -15.40 -39.20 -6.89
CA GLY A 538 -15.00 -39.21 -8.30
C GLY A 538 -13.61 -38.61 -8.53
N ARG A 539 -13.26 -37.55 -7.81
CA ARG A 539 -11.92 -36.96 -7.70
C ARG A 539 -11.71 -36.30 -6.34
N ILE A 540 -10.46 -36.01 -5.99
CA ILE A 540 -10.13 -35.30 -4.74
C ILE A 540 -9.34 -34.03 -5.07
N ILE A 541 -9.66 -32.93 -4.40
CA ILE A 541 -8.96 -31.65 -4.55
C ILE A 541 -8.38 -31.24 -3.19
N VAL A 542 -7.07 -31.13 -3.12
CA VAL A 542 -6.33 -30.63 -1.97
C VAL A 542 -6.23 -29.12 -2.05
N MET A 543 -6.68 -28.42 -1.02
CA MET A 543 -6.62 -26.96 -0.89
C MET A 543 -5.59 -26.63 0.17
N GLY A 544 -4.48 -26.01 -0.26
CA GLY A 544 -3.34 -25.69 0.60
C GLY A 544 -2.02 -26.25 0.08
N GLY A 545 -0.93 -25.57 0.43
CA GLY A 545 0.43 -25.93 0.04
C GLY A 545 0.97 -27.17 0.75
N THR A 546 2.16 -27.62 0.32
CA THR A 546 2.83 -28.79 0.91
C THR A 546 3.34 -28.57 2.34
N SER A 547 3.44 -27.32 2.78
CA SER A 547 3.75 -26.93 4.16
C SER A 547 2.61 -27.24 5.14
N THR A 548 1.36 -27.28 4.67
CA THR A 548 0.17 -27.50 5.51
C THR A 548 -0.46 -28.87 5.27
N ILE A 549 -0.29 -29.44 4.08
CA ILE A 549 -0.71 -30.80 3.68
C ILE A 549 0.38 -31.41 2.79
N THR A 550 1.21 -32.28 3.34
CA THR A 550 2.38 -32.84 2.66
C THR A 550 2.04 -33.63 1.38
N ALA A 551 3.03 -33.79 0.49
CA ALA A 551 2.93 -34.64 -0.69
C ALA A 551 2.66 -36.13 -0.35
N LYS A 552 3.04 -36.56 0.87
CA LYS A 552 2.70 -37.88 1.40
C LYS A 552 1.19 -38.06 1.52
N VAL A 553 0.50 -37.11 2.16
CA VAL A 553 -0.97 -37.13 2.30
C VAL A 553 -1.63 -37.15 0.91
N GLU A 554 -1.16 -36.32 -0.01
CA GLU A 554 -1.65 -36.32 -1.40
C GLU A 554 -1.50 -37.68 -2.10
N THR A 555 -0.36 -38.33 -1.89
CA THR A 555 -0.12 -39.67 -2.43
C THR A 555 -1.06 -40.72 -1.82
N GLU A 556 -1.30 -40.64 -0.51
CA GLU A 556 -2.24 -41.53 0.18
C GLU A 556 -3.69 -41.32 -0.28
N LEU A 557 -4.09 -40.08 -0.57
CA LEU A 557 -5.44 -39.74 -1.05
C LEU A 557 -5.78 -40.43 -2.38
N ARG A 558 -4.78 -40.72 -3.23
CA ARG A 558 -4.98 -41.42 -4.52
C ARG A 558 -5.60 -42.81 -4.37
N ARG A 559 -5.54 -43.41 -3.18
CA ARG A 559 -6.16 -44.72 -2.91
C ARG A 559 -7.68 -44.66 -2.84
N TYR A 560 -8.25 -43.48 -2.65
CA TYR A 560 -9.69 -43.29 -2.44
C TYR A 560 -10.44 -42.83 -3.70
N THR A 561 -9.75 -42.61 -4.81
CA THR A 561 -10.36 -42.14 -6.07
C THR A 561 -9.59 -42.60 -7.30
N SER A 562 -10.30 -42.86 -8.40
CA SER A 562 -9.70 -43.15 -9.71
C SER A 562 -9.62 -41.94 -10.64
N GLY A 563 -10.33 -40.84 -10.35
CA GLY A 563 -10.35 -39.64 -11.18
C GLY A 563 -9.24 -38.63 -10.88
N GLY A 564 -8.32 -38.98 -9.98
CA GLY A 564 -7.12 -38.19 -9.69
C GLY A 564 -7.23 -37.30 -8.45
N VAL A 565 -6.05 -36.84 -8.00
CA VAL A 565 -5.89 -35.89 -6.90
C VAL A 565 -5.23 -34.64 -7.48
N LEU A 566 -5.89 -33.49 -7.32
CA LEU A 566 -5.37 -32.17 -7.73
C LEU A 566 -5.03 -31.34 -6.49
N ARG A 567 -4.16 -30.35 -6.65
CA ARG A 567 -3.83 -29.40 -5.59
C ARG A 567 -4.03 -27.96 -6.06
N TYR A 568 -4.75 -27.18 -5.27
CA TYR A 568 -4.89 -25.74 -5.41
C TYR A 568 -4.14 -25.08 -4.25
N SER A 569 -3.06 -24.38 -4.56
CA SER A 569 -2.16 -23.78 -3.56
C SER A 569 -1.34 -22.65 -4.16
N GLY A 570 -0.88 -21.75 -3.31
CA GLY A 570 0.11 -20.73 -3.66
C GLY A 570 1.19 -20.57 -2.59
N ALA A 571 2.02 -19.53 -2.70
CA ALA A 571 3.14 -19.29 -1.79
C ALA A 571 2.65 -18.97 -0.36
N ASP A 572 1.53 -18.27 -0.25
CA ASP A 572 0.85 -18.04 1.02
C ASP A 572 -0.68 -18.24 0.96
N ARG A 573 -1.37 -17.76 2.01
CA ARG A 573 -2.83 -17.87 2.16
C ARG A 573 -3.60 -17.05 1.13
N PHE A 574 -3.04 -15.93 0.69
CA PHE A 574 -3.65 -15.03 -0.27
C PHE A 574 -3.53 -15.64 -1.66
N ASP A 575 -2.34 -16.08 -2.05
CA ASP A 575 -2.12 -16.82 -3.31
C ASP A 575 -3.00 -18.07 -3.39
N THR A 576 -3.11 -18.81 -2.27
CA THR A 576 -3.96 -20.01 -2.22
C THR A 576 -5.44 -19.66 -2.43
N SER A 577 -5.92 -18.56 -1.83
CA SER A 577 -7.30 -18.11 -2.04
C SER A 577 -7.55 -17.66 -3.50
N ALA A 578 -6.60 -16.98 -4.12
CA ALA A 578 -6.65 -16.61 -5.54
C ALA A 578 -6.64 -17.86 -6.43
N ALA A 579 -5.78 -18.83 -6.18
CA ALA A 579 -5.73 -20.08 -6.94
C ALA A 579 -7.04 -20.88 -6.84
N ILE A 580 -7.64 -20.96 -5.65
CA ILE A 580 -8.95 -21.60 -5.47
C ILE A 580 -10.03 -20.86 -6.27
N ALA A 581 -10.03 -19.52 -6.26
CA ALA A 581 -10.99 -18.75 -7.06
C ALA A 581 -10.76 -18.93 -8.57
N HIS A 582 -9.50 -18.91 -9.00
CA HIS A 582 -9.08 -19.05 -10.40
C HIS A 582 -9.63 -20.31 -11.04
N GLU A 583 -9.46 -21.44 -10.34
CA GLU A 583 -9.82 -22.77 -10.82
C GLU A 583 -11.33 -23.05 -10.80
N ASN A 584 -12.12 -22.26 -10.05
CA ASN A 584 -13.53 -22.58 -9.76
C ASN A 584 -14.54 -21.51 -10.22
N TYR A 585 -14.06 -20.35 -10.70
CA TYR A 585 -14.90 -19.23 -11.08
C TYR A 585 -14.45 -18.60 -12.41
N ASN A 586 -15.43 -18.34 -13.27
CA ASN A 586 -15.23 -17.64 -14.54
C ASN A 586 -15.36 -16.11 -14.35
N PRO A 587 -14.77 -15.31 -15.25
CA PRO A 587 -14.96 -13.86 -15.28
C PRO A 587 -16.44 -13.43 -15.39
N GLY A 588 -16.73 -12.21 -14.95
CA GLY A 588 -18.07 -11.60 -14.99
C GLY A 588 -18.96 -12.01 -13.82
N LEU A 589 -18.37 -12.22 -12.63
CA LEU A 589 -19.12 -12.65 -11.45
C LEU A 589 -20.11 -11.58 -10.95
N ALA A 590 -21.27 -12.05 -10.47
CA ALA A 590 -22.26 -11.17 -9.86
C ALA A 590 -21.77 -10.58 -8.52
N VAL A 591 -20.99 -11.34 -7.76
CA VAL A 591 -20.45 -10.91 -6.47
C VAL A 591 -19.14 -11.63 -6.14
N VAL A 592 -18.20 -10.89 -5.56
CA VAL A 592 -17.02 -11.42 -4.88
C VAL A 592 -17.08 -10.97 -3.42
N TYR A 593 -16.78 -11.89 -2.50
CA TYR A 593 -16.65 -11.57 -1.09
C TYR A 593 -15.17 -11.44 -0.75
N VAL A 594 -14.83 -10.45 0.05
CA VAL A 594 -13.45 -10.21 0.51
C VAL A 594 -13.44 -10.25 2.02
N ALA A 595 -12.51 -10.99 2.61
CA ALA A 595 -12.38 -11.12 4.05
C ALA A 595 -10.91 -11.08 4.48
N SER A 596 -10.66 -10.88 5.77
CA SER A 596 -9.31 -10.89 6.31
C SER A 596 -8.68 -12.27 6.19
N GLY A 597 -7.44 -12.35 5.68
CA GLY A 597 -6.62 -13.55 5.80
C GLY A 597 -5.96 -13.69 7.19
N ARG A 598 -6.06 -12.67 8.06
CA ARG A 598 -5.42 -12.63 9.38
C ARG A 598 -6.31 -13.10 10.52
N VAL A 599 -7.64 -13.10 10.33
CA VAL A 599 -8.63 -13.62 11.29
C VAL A 599 -9.71 -14.42 10.57
N PHE A 600 -10.39 -15.32 11.27
CA PHE A 600 -11.37 -16.26 10.68
C PHE A 600 -12.86 -15.92 10.83
N PRO A 601 -13.36 -15.26 11.92
CA PRO A 601 -14.81 -15.30 12.23
C PRO A 601 -15.72 -14.70 11.15
N ASP A 602 -15.29 -13.59 10.53
CA ASP A 602 -16.08 -12.88 9.53
C ASP A 602 -16.20 -13.70 8.24
N ALA A 603 -15.07 -14.23 7.76
CA ALA A 603 -15.03 -15.13 6.59
C ALA A 603 -15.84 -16.41 6.82
N LEU A 604 -15.78 -16.97 8.04
CA LEU A 604 -16.52 -18.18 8.40
C LEU A 604 -18.04 -17.97 8.31
N SER A 605 -18.52 -16.82 8.79
CA SER A 605 -19.95 -16.46 8.75
C SER A 605 -20.42 -16.11 7.33
N GLY A 606 -19.52 -15.53 6.51
CA GLY A 606 -19.82 -15.16 5.13
C GLY A 606 -19.67 -16.29 4.10
N ALA A 607 -18.87 -17.32 4.37
CA ALA A 607 -18.62 -18.43 3.43
C ALA A 607 -19.89 -19.18 2.98
N PRO A 608 -20.88 -19.48 3.84
CA PRO A 608 -22.17 -20.06 3.41
C PRO A 608 -22.91 -19.16 2.42
N ILE A 609 -22.89 -17.85 2.66
CA ILE A 609 -23.54 -16.84 1.80
C ILE A 609 -22.83 -16.80 0.45
N ALA A 610 -21.50 -16.83 0.45
CA ALA A 610 -20.70 -16.88 -0.77
C ALA A 610 -20.98 -18.15 -1.60
N GLY A 611 -21.07 -19.32 -0.96
CA GLY A 611 -21.48 -20.57 -1.61
C GLY A 611 -22.89 -20.50 -2.20
N MET A 612 -23.86 -19.99 -1.43
CA MET A 612 -25.25 -19.83 -1.86
C MET A 612 -25.39 -18.87 -3.05
N THR A 613 -24.66 -17.76 -3.03
CA THR A 613 -24.67 -16.72 -4.07
C THR A 613 -23.68 -17.00 -5.21
N ARG A 614 -22.98 -18.13 -5.16
CA ARG A 614 -21.98 -18.56 -6.16
C ARG A 614 -20.84 -17.55 -6.37
N GLY A 615 -20.46 -16.82 -5.32
CA GLY A 615 -19.28 -15.96 -5.29
C GLY A 615 -18.10 -16.64 -4.57
N PRO A 616 -16.85 -16.31 -4.91
CA PRO A 616 -15.68 -16.71 -4.12
C PRO A 616 -15.56 -15.86 -2.85
N VAL A 617 -14.78 -16.35 -1.90
CA VAL A 617 -14.21 -15.54 -0.81
C VAL A 617 -12.71 -15.40 -1.11
N LEU A 618 -12.27 -14.18 -1.38
CA LEU A 618 -10.85 -13.83 -1.50
C LEU A 618 -10.33 -13.29 -0.17
N LEU A 619 -9.11 -13.68 0.19
CA LEU A 619 -8.48 -13.23 1.43
C LEU A 619 -7.53 -12.06 1.16
N VAL A 620 -7.63 -11.00 1.94
CA VAL A 620 -6.74 -9.83 1.88
C VAL A 620 -6.02 -9.62 3.20
N ASP A 621 -4.93 -8.85 3.19
CA ASP A 621 -4.32 -8.38 4.43
C ASP A 621 -5.16 -7.24 5.04
N THR A 622 -4.88 -6.87 6.29
CA THR A 622 -5.62 -5.81 6.98
C THR A 622 -5.54 -4.49 6.22
N ASP A 623 -4.36 -4.14 5.69
CA ASP A 623 -4.07 -2.83 5.10
C ASP A 623 -3.62 -2.88 3.64
N ALA A 624 -3.59 -4.06 3.02
CA ALA A 624 -3.16 -4.22 1.63
C ALA A 624 -4.00 -5.27 0.88
N VAL A 625 -4.21 -5.03 -0.41
CA VAL A 625 -4.65 -6.06 -1.38
C VAL A 625 -3.38 -6.76 -1.88
N PRO A 626 -3.16 -8.05 -1.58
CA PRO A 626 -1.97 -8.76 -2.04
C PRO A 626 -1.95 -8.87 -3.58
N PRO A 627 -0.77 -8.90 -4.23
CA PRO A 627 -0.66 -8.92 -5.70
C PRO A 627 -1.44 -10.07 -6.37
N ALA A 628 -1.48 -11.26 -5.76
CA ALA A 628 -2.26 -12.39 -6.30
C ALA A 628 -3.77 -12.15 -6.26
N ILE A 629 -4.26 -11.34 -5.32
CA ILE A 629 -5.67 -10.96 -5.22
C ILE A 629 -6.02 -9.88 -6.24
N ASP A 630 -5.13 -8.91 -6.44
CA ASP A 630 -5.25 -7.88 -7.47
C ASP A 630 -5.46 -8.50 -8.86
N VAL A 631 -4.52 -9.35 -9.30
CA VAL A 631 -4.60 -10.10 -10.56
C VAL A 631 -5.90 -10.91 -10.67
N GLU A 632 -6.34 -11.53 -9.57
CA GLU A 632 -7.55 -12.35 -9.58
C GLU A 632 -8.83 -11.51 -9.65
N LEU A 633 -8.88 -10.34 -9.00
CA LEU A 633 -10.02 -9.40 -9.09
C LEU A 633 -10.16 -8.84 -10.51
N GLU A 634 -9.04 -8.46 -11.14
CA GLU A 634 -9.02 -8.02 -12.55
C GLU A 634 -9.54 -9.11 -13.50
N ARG A 635 -9.14 -10.36 -13.26
CA ARG A 635 -9.62 -11.51 -14.05
C ARG A 635 -11.12 -11.76 -13.82
N LEU A 636 -11.56 -11.74 -12.56
CA LEU A 636 -12.93 -12.07 -12.17
C LEU A 636 -13.95 -11.03 -12.62
N LYS A 637 -13.57 -9.76 -12.79
CA LYS A 637 -14.44 -8.64 -13.22
C LYS A 637 -15.78 -8.63 -12.46
N PRO A 638 -15.76 -8.52 -11.12
CA PRO A 638 -16.99 -8.58 -10.33
C PRO A 638 -17.90 -7.39 -10.63
N ARG A 639 -19.22 -7.62 -10.60
CA ARG A 639 -20.22 -6.53 -10.61
C ARG A 639 -20.44 -5.92 -9.22
N ARG A 640 -20.03 -6.64 -8.19
CA ARG A 640 -20.18 -6.24 -6.79
C ARG A 640 -19.09 -6.87 -5.94
N ILE A 641 -18.54 -6.10 -5.02
CA ILE A 641 -17.64 -6.59 -3.97
C ILE A 641 -18.27 -6.33 -2.61
N VAL A 642 -18.21 -7.34 -1.74
CA VAL A 642 -18.69 -7.27 -0.36
C VAL A 642 -17.54 -7.58 0.59
N VAL A 643 -17.15 -6.62 1.41
CA VAL A 643 -16.18 -6.82 2.49
C VAL A 643 -16.88 -7.43 3.69
N LEU A 644 -16.38 -8.57 4.15
CA LEU A 644 -16.80 -9.29 5.35
C LEU A 644 -15.88 -8.90 6.49
N GLY A 645 -16.42 -8.16 7.46
CA GLY A 645 -15.67 -7.70 8.64
C GLY A 645 -15.53 -6.19 8.74
N GLY A 646 -15.10 -5.76 9.93
CA GLY A 646 -14.90 -4.34 10.26
C GLY A 646 -13.59 -3.75 9.72
N PRO A 647 -13.39 -2.43 9.84
CA PRO A 647 -12.18 -1.75 9.39
C PRO A 647 -10.90 -2.19 10.13
N ALA A 648 -11.01 -2.82 11.30
CA ALA A 648 -9.86 -3.36 12.04
C ALA A 648 -9.30 -4.66 11.43
N THR A 649 -10.06 -5.34 10.56
CA THR A 649 -9.66 -6.62 9.94
C THR A 649 -9.49 -6.52 8.43
N VAL A 650 -10.22 -5.59 7.79
CA VAL A 650 -10.04 -5.14 6.40
C VAL A 650 -10.28 -3.63 6.37
N SER A 651 -9.22 -2.84 6.28
CA SER A 651 -9.27 -1.39 6.46
C SER A 651 -10.02 -0.66 5.36
N GLU A 652 -10.39 0.60 5.61
CA GLU A 652 -11.04 1.44 4.58
C GLU A 652 -10.09 1.73 3.41
N ARG A 653 -8.75 1.62 3.59
CA ARG A 653 -7.79 1.67 2.48
C ARG A 653 -7.99 0.51 1.53
N VAL A 654 -8.02 -0.71 2.06
CA VAL A 654 -8.31 -1.90 1.25
C VAL A 654 -9.66 -1.78 0.58
N ARG A 655 -10.71 -1.36 1.32
CA ARG A 655 -12.04 -1.17 0.74
C ARG A 655 -12.06 -0.12 -0.38
N ALA A 656 -11.31 0.97 -0.26
CA ALA A 656 -11.21 1.99 -1.28
C ALA A 656 -10.53 1.45 -2.55
N VAL A 657 -9.43 0.69 -2.40
CA VAL A 657 -8.78 -0.02 -3.52
C VAL A 657 -9.74 -0.98 -4.18
N LEU A 658 -10.51 -1.78 -3.41
CA LEU A 658 -11.47 -2.73 -3.97
C LEU A 658 -12.53 -2.06 -4.88
N GLY A 659 -12.81 -0.77 -4.69
CA GLY A 659 -13.77 -0.05 -5.53
C GLY A 659 -13.26 0.24 -6.95
N SER A 660 -11.95 0.18 -7.22
CA SER A 660 -11.40 0.38 -8.56
C SER A 660 -11.65 -0.81 -9.50
N TYR A 661 -11.92 -2.00 -8.96
CA TYR A 661 -12.26 -3.20 -9.76
C TYR A 661 -13.74 -3.28 -10.14
N LEU A 662 -14.55 -2.29 -9.75
CA LEU A 662 -15.98 -2.24 -10.02
C LEU A 662 -16.29 -1.26 -11.15
N PRO A 663 -17.27 -1.59 -12.02
CA PRO A 663 -17.65 -0.75 -13.16
C PRO A 663 -18.34 0.56 -12.76
#